data_AF-A0A150QFW0-F1
#
_entry.id   AF-A0A150QFW0-F1
#
_cell.length_a   1.000
_cell.length_b   1.000
_cell.length_c   1.000
_cell.angle_alpha   90.00
_cell.angle_beta   90.00
_cell.angle_gamma   90.00
#
_symmetry.space_group_name_H-M   'P 1'
#
loop_
_entity.id
_entity.type
_entity.pdbx_description
1 polymer ?
#
loop_
_entity_poly.entity_id
_entity_poly.type
_entity_poly.pdbx_seq_one_letter_code
_entity_poly.pdbx_strand_id
1 'polypeptide(L)'
;MSVLSQGAWGTDAPPAAEVQWAYALIAALGYLPAPIEIAAATLRRTGMSAEAYVRKNAMYLDPEGAEDEVLGVVFGDALESLGEEARGIVHALAALPAAGAPLEVVAAAAGRPAPSAARPLQLLVHGRLVSFEQRSQTYRLTAPLREVARKDVADGDAGRWDALHRGAAGAMQALLFWTAAVEGRPEAAMRRRVAGDLLAALDTAPFRDGGRGGEVLARVLVDACTVLDLGLPAEVQHRLLDDAARLAGDALPDLRARALAALEGTRRAELASKRRGTFGTLRATPAARDRGRPGHRDVLRKAVRASAQRAASRSTPLPEDDRVRGAKELLARGGLRLREGALEAAAADYGEALAAFEAAGEARGEATALLLRGDLRRRQGDLAAAARDHERALPLFRAAADRTGEAMGLLARGNLRLDQGDAQGAASDYGCALLLLRTCRDRLGEANVLKARGDLCFREDDLAGAARDYDRALYILEGVEERVLSQLRSPPSGAEERRGAVTRAAREVVPQPELLGALGYEQTHARTWQARGDLRLREGQTALAARDYGNAILLYRESADRRGEAAALKARGDLRRQRGALPGAQRDYEDALRLLEALGDRAGQAAVLEARADLRCERGDTAGAALDYTRAHALLDGVGDLAGQAGAKGVLAGVPHREEPPRPATAVVSR
;
A
#
# COMPACT_ATOMS: atom_id res chain seq x y z
N MET A 1 9.09 -42.53 -30.67
CA MET A 1 9.00 -42.02 -32.06
C MET A 1 7.93 -40.96 -32.21
N SER A 2 6.62 -41.28 -32.12
CA SER A 2 5.54 -40.29 -32.31
C SER A 2 5.71 -39.01 -31.48
N VAL A 3 6.08 -39.11 -30.20
CA VAL A 3 6.36 -37.96 -29.32
C VAL A 3 7.49 -37.07 -29.86
N LEU A 4 8.62 -37.68 -30.26
CA LEU A 4 9.74 -36.96 -30.87
C LEU A 4 9.33 -36.31 -32.19
N SER A 5 8.57 -37.02 -33.03
CA SER A 5 8.19 -36.52 -34.35
C SER A 5 7.25 -35.33 -34.30
N GLN A 6 6.21 -35.43 -33.46
CA GLN A 6 5.27 -34.35 -33.20
C GLN A 6 5.96 -33.17 -32.50
N GLY A 7 6.88 -33.44 -31.57
CA GLY A 7 7.63 -32.43 -30.84
C GLY A 7 8.61 -31.65 -31.71
N ALA A 8 9.40 -32.34 -32.55
CA ALA A 8 10.49 -31.76 -33.33
C ALA A 8 10.03 -31.17 -34.68
N TRP A 9 9.16 -31.89 -35.42
CA TRP A 9 8.76 -31.51 -36.78
C TRP A 9 7.27 -31.19 -36.93
N GLY A 10 6.44 -31.48 -35.93
CA GLY A 10 5.00 -31.23 -35.98
C GLY A 10 4.22 -32.19 -36.89
N THR A 11 4.78 -33.38 -37.12
CA THR A 11 4.22 -34.42 -38.01
C THR A 11 4.22 -35.79 -37.31
N ASP A 12 3.40 -36.73 -37.80
CA ASP A 12 3.31 -38.07 -37.24
C ASP A 12 4.55 -38.95 -37.48
N ALA A 13 5.38 -38.56 -38.46
CA ALA A 13 6.62 -39.24 -38.82
C ALA A 13 7.75 -38.22 -39.06
N PRO A 14 9.02 -38.59 -38.78
CA PRO A 14 10.16 -37.73 -39.07
C PRO A 14 10.41 -37.62 -40.59
N PRO A 15 11.04 -36.54 -41.07
CA PRO A 15 11.51 -36.45 -42.46
C PRO A 15 12.38 -37.65 -42.83
N ALA A 16 12.30 -38.12 -44.07
CA ALA A 16 13.00 -39.34 -44.51
C ALA A 16 14.52 -39.31 -44.22
N ALA A 17 15.15 -38.14 -44.36
CA ALA A 17 16.57 -37.94 -44.06
C ALA A 17 16.92 -38.00 -42.56
N GLU A 18 15.95 -37.79 -41.67
CA GLU A 18 16.12 -37.75 -40.22
C GLU A 18 15.68 -39.05 -39.52
N VAL A 19 15.01 -39.98 -40.22
CA VAL A 19 14.42 -41.19 -39.61
C VAL A 19 15.44 -41.98 -38.79
N GLN A 20 16.61 -42.27 -39.35
CA GLN A 20 17.65 -43.06 -38.67
C GLN A 20 18.22 -42.33 -37.45
N TRP A 21 18.45 -41.02 -37.57
CA TRP A 21 18.96 -40.19 -36.48
C TRP A 21 17.93 -39.94 -35.38
N ALA A 22 16.63 -39.93 -35.71
CA ALA A 22 15.56 -39.90 -34.72
C ALA A 22 15.55 -41.16 -33.85
N TYR A 23 15.79 -42.35 -34.42
CA TYR A 23 15.97 -43.57 -33.65
C TYR A 23 17.24 -43.56 -32.80
N ALA A 24 18.36 -43.09 -33.37
CA ALA A 24 19.62 -42.94 -32.64
C ALA A 24 19.50 -41.98 -31.45
N LEU A 25 18.79 -40.87 -31.62
CA LEU A 25 18.52 -39.91 -30.55
C LEU A 25 17.68 -40.54 -29.43
N ILE A 26 16.62 -41.26 -29.75
CA ILE A 26 15.79 -41.92 -28.72
C ILE A 26 16.61 -42.95 -27.93
N ALA A 27 17.47 -43.71 -28.62
CA ALA A 27 18.35 -44.67 -27.97
C ALA A 27 19.38 -43.98 -27.06
N ALA A 28 20.01 -42.89 -27.54
CA ALA A 28 20.96 -42.09 -26.76
C ALA A 28 20.32 -41.43 -25.52
N LEU A 29 19.01 -41.22 -25.53
CA LEU A 29 18.24 -40.70 -24.40
C LEU A 29 17.68 -41.79 -23.48
N GLY A 30 18.12 -43.04 -23.62
CA GLY A 30 17.70 -44.16 -22.78
C GLY A 30 16.20 -44.48 -22.86
N TYR A 31 15.53 -44.08 -23.95
CA TYR A 31 14.07 -44.19 -24.12
C TYR A 31 13.23 -43.43 -23.08
N LEU A 32 13.82 -42.46 -22.38
CA LEU A 32 13.17 -41.72 -21.31
C LEU A 32 12.23 -40.63 -21.87
N PRO A 33 10.94 -40.60 -21.48
CA PRO A 33 9.97 -39.66 -22.05
C PRO A 33 10.34 -38.17 -21.89
N ALA A 34 10.79 -37.75 -20.70
CA ALA A 34 11.08 -36.35 -20.43
C ALA A 34 12.30 -35.81 -21.21
N PRO A 35 13.47 -36.50 -21.23
CA PRO A 35 14.57 -36.13 -22.10
C PRO A 35 14.18 -36.08 -23.58
N ILE A 36 13.37 -37.03 -24.07
CA ILE A 36 12.91 -37.04 -25.46
C ILE A 36 12.05 -35.81 -25.77
N GLU A 37 11.13 -35.43 -24.89
CA GLU A 37 10.28 -34.24 -25.07
C GLU A 37 11.07 -32.94 -25.07
N ILE A 38 12.07 -32.80 -24.19
CA ILE A 38 12.92 -31.60 -24.10
C ILE A 38 13.86 -31.52 -25.33
N ALA A 39 14.46 -32.64 -25.73
CA ALA A 39 15.29 -32.69 -26.94
C ALA A 39 14.46 -32.35 -28.19
N ALA A 40 13.25 -32.91 -28.31
CA ALA A 40 12.33 -32.61 -29.41
C ALA A 40 11.99 -31.11 -29.48
N ALA A 41 11.68 -30.49 -28.35
CA ALA A 41 11.39 -29.06 -28.28
C ALA A 41 12.62 -28.19 -28.64
N THR A 42 13.82 -28.65 -28.27
CA THR A 42 15.09 -27.97 -28.59
C THR A 42 15.42 -28.05 -30.07
N LEU A 43 15.25 -29.21 -30.71
CA LEU A 43 15.40 -29.38 -32.16
C LEU A 43 14.46 -28.44 -32.91
N ARG A 44 13.17 -28.44 -32.57
CA ARG A 44 12.16 -27.60 -33.22
C ARG A 44 12.49 -26.11 -33.14
N ARG A 45 12.97 -25.66 -31.98
CA ARG A 45 13.22 -24.25 -31.71
C ARG A 45 14.52 -23.75 -32.35
N THR A 46 15.57 -24.56 -32.32
CA THR A 46 16.88 -24.19 -32.88
C THR A 46 16.99 -24.46 -34.38
N GLY A 47 16.10 -25.31 -34.93
CA GLY A 47 16.18 -25.78 -36.31
C GLY A 47 17.31 -26.79 -36.54
N MET A 48 17.92 -27.31 -35.47
CA MET A 48 18.99 -28.30 -35.53
C MET A 48 18.45 -29.67 -36.00
N SER A 49 19.24 -30.41 -36.80
CA SER A 49 18.92 -31.79 -37.15
C SER A 49 19.13 -32.74 -35.97
N ALA A 50 18.44 -33.88 -35.96
CA ALA A 50 18.68 -34.91 -34.94
C ALA A 50 20.11 -35.44 -35.03
N GLU A 51 20.69 -35.51 -36.23
CA GLU A 51 22.10 -35.85 -36.46
C GLU A 51 23.05 -34.89 -35.74
N ALA A 52 22.87 -33.58 -35.94
CA ALA A 52 23.74 -32.57 -35.33
C ALA A 52 23.62 -32.58 -33.80
N TYR A 53 22.41 -32.79 -33.28
CA TYR A 53 22.17 -32.86 -31.84
C TYR A 53 22.83 -34.10 -31.20
N VAL A 54 22.67 -35.27 -31.81
CA VAL A 54 23.31 -36.51 -31.33
C VAL A 54 24.83 -36.36 -31.37
N ARG A 55 25.40 -35.80 -32.45
CA ARG A 55 26.85 -35.58 -32.54
C ARG A 55 27.36 -34.58 -31.51
N LYS A 56 26.64 -33.49 -31.27
CA LYS A 56 27.01 -32.49 -30.25
C LYS A 56 27.11 -33.13 -28.86
N ASN A 57 26.17 -34.02 -28.53
CA ASN A 57 26.03 -34.59 -27.20
C ASN A 57 26.58 -36.02 -27.06
N ALA A 58 27.27 -36.55 -28.09
CA ALA A 58 27.71 -37.94 -28.14
C ALA A 58 28.69 -38.34 -27.02
N MET A 59 29.44 -37.39 -26.46
CA MET A 59 30.37 -37.63 -25.35
C MET A 59 29.70 -37.55 -23.97
N TYR A 60 28.46 -37.04 -23.90
CA TYR A 60 27.75 -36.76 -22.64
C TYR A 60 26.49 -37.62 -22.48
N LEU A 61 25.91 -38.12 -23.57
CA LEU A 61 24.75 -39.01 -23.55
C LEU A 61 25.22 -40.48 -23.52
N ASP A 62 24.98 -41.12 -22.39
CA ASP A 62 25.13 -42.57 -22.22
C ASP A 62 23.74 -43.25 -22.24
N PRO A 63 23.47 -44.17 -23.20
CA PRO A 63 22.22 -44.92 -23.25
C PRO A 63 21.92 -45.76 -22.00
N GLU A 64 22.96 -46.16 -21.27
CA GLU A 64 22.87 -46.93 -20.02
C GLU A 64 23.05 -46.04 -18.76
N GLY A 65 23.24 -44.73 -18.96
CA GLY A 65 23.44 -43.75 -17.90
C GLY A 65 22.20 -43.54 -17.02
N ALA A 66 22.42 -42.95 -15.85
CA ALA A 66 21.32 -42.63 -14.93
C ALA A 66 20.38 -41.57 -15.53
N GLU A 67 19.07 -41.67 -15.26
CA GLU A 67 18.06 -40.73 -15.77
C GLU A 67 18.41 -39.26 -15.46
N ASP A 68 18.98 -38.98 -14.28
CA ASP A 68 19.37 -37.63 -13.86
C ASP A 68 20.56 -37.08 -14.67
N GLU A 69 21.47 -37.94 -15.14
CA GLU A 69 22.63 -37.54 -15.96
C GLU A 69 22.17 -37.19 -17.38
N VAL A 70 21.36 -38.07 -17.99
CA VAL A 70 20.76 -37.84 -19.31
C VAL A 70 19.88 -36.60 -19.29
N LEU A 71 19.06 -36.43 -18.24
CA LEU A 71 18.22 -35.25 -18.05
C LEU A 71 19.06 -34.00 -17.86
N GLY A 72 20.15 -34.06 -17.09
CA GLY A 72 21.09 -32.96 -16.89
C GLY A 72 21.67 -32.41 -18.20
N VAL A 73 22.12 -33.30 -19.09
CA VAL A 73 22.68 -32.93 -20.40
C VAL A 73 21.64 -32.25 -21.29
N VAL A 74 20.46 -32.86 -21.44
CA VAL A 74 19.40 -32.31 -22.29
C VAL A 74 18.84 -31.01 -21.73
N PHE A 75 18.72 -30.91 -20.40
CA PHE A 75 18.28 -29.71 -19.70
C PHE A 75 19.28 -28.55 -19.87
N GLY A 76 20.57 -28.82 -19.71
CA GLY A 76 21.63 -27.82 -19.90
C GLY A 76 21.62 -27.26 -21.32
N ASP A 77 21.57 -28.13 -22.33
CA ASP A 77 21.51 -27.71 -23.74
C ASP A 77 20.27 -26.87 -24.07
N ALA A 78 19.11 -27.28 -23.54
CA ALA A 78 17.86 -26.54 -23.69
C ALA A 78 17.92 -25.16 -23.02
N LEU A 79 18.55 -25.04 -21.85
CA LEU A 79 18.73 -23.77 -21.15
C LEU A 79 19.71 -22.84 -21.86
N GLU A 80 20.86 -23.34 -22.30
CA GLU A 80 21.86 -22.56 -23.05
C GLU A 80 21.22 -21.87 -24.26
N SER A 81 20.39 -22.62 -24.98
CA SER A 81 19.74 -22.12 -26.18
C SER A 81 18.57 -21.17 -25.90
N LEU A 82 18.06 -21.08 -24.67
CA LEU A 82 17.00 -20.13 -24.26
C LEU A 82 17.53 -18.82 -23.64
N GLY A 83 18.81 -18.76 -23.28
CA GLY A 83 19.49 -17.57 -22.75
C GLY A 83 19.33 -17.35 -21.25
N GLU A 84 20.06 -16.36 -20.72
CA GLU A 84 20.20 -16.09 -19.28
C GLU A 84 18.87 -15.80 -18.56
N GLU A 85 17.91 -15.17 -19.25
CA GLU A 85 16.64 -14.80 -18.64
C GLU A 85 15.78 -16.02 -18.29
N ALA A 86 15.72 -16.99 -19.20
CA ALA A 86 15.01 -18.24 -18.99
C ALA A 86 15.68 -19.08 -17.91
N ARG A 87 17.03 -19.12 -17.92
CA ARG A 87 17.83 -19.79 -16.88
C ARG A 87 17.53 -19.23 -15.48
N GLY A 88 17.56 -17.91 -15.32
CA GLY A 88 17.25 -17.28 -14.04
C GLY A 88 15.83 -17.58 -13.51
N ILE A 89 14.84 -17.69 -14.41
CA ILE A 89 13.46 -18.05 -14.03
C ILE A 89 13.35 -19.52 -13.60
N VAL A 90 14.05 -20.43 -14.28
CA VAL A 90 14.08 -21.85 -13.90
C VAL A 90 14.73 -22.04 -12.53
N HIS A 91 15.85 -21.36 -12.28
CA HIS A 91 16.48 -21.38 -10.97
C HIS A 91 15.58 -20.79 -9.88
N ALA A 92 14.89 -19.68 -10.17
CA ALA A 92 13.91 -19.09 -9.25
C ALA A 92 12.77 -20.06 -8.93
N LEU A 93 12.22 -20.76 -9.92
CA LEU A 93 11.21 -21.81 -9.73
C LEU A 93 11.74 -23.00 -8.91
N ALA A 94 13.03 -23.31 -9.02
CA ALA A 94 13.66 -24.41 -8.28
C ALA A 94 13.85 -24.09 -6.78
N ALA A 95 14.02 -22.80 -6.46
CA ALA A 95 14.05 -22.28 -5.09
C ALA A 95 12.65 -22.17 -4.45
N LEU A 96 11.58 -22.15 -5.25
CA LEU A 96 10.20 -22.11 -4.77
C LEU A 96 9.65 -23.49 -4.38
N PRO A 97 8.62 -23.54 -3.51
CA PRO A 97 7.96 -24.80 -3.14
C PRO A 97 7.36 -25.54 -4.35
N ALA A 98 7.30 -26.87 -4.27
CA ALA A 98 6.89 -27.72 -5.38
C ALA A 98 5.41 -27.59 -5.78
N ALA A 99 4.57 -26.96 -4.95
CA ALA A 99 3.15 -26.77 -5.19
C ALA A 99 2.82 -26.00 -6.48
N GLY A 100 3.81 -25.31 -7.08
CA GLY A 100 3.64 -24.49 -8.28
C GLY A 100 3.25 -23.06 -7.92
N ALA A 101 3.77 -22.10 -8.66
CA ALA A 101 3.67 -20.67 -8.32
C ALA A 101 3.03 -19.86 -9.46
N PRO A 102 2.18 -18.86 -9.14
CA PRO A 102 1.63 -17.97 -10.16
C PRO A 102 2.72 -17.06 -10.76
N LEU A 103 2.43 -16.48 -11.93
CA LEU A 103 3.37 -15.62 -12.68
C LEU A 103 4.03 -14.55 -11.80
N GLU A 104 3.23 -13.90 -10.96
CA GLU A 104 3.67 -12.80 -10.10
C GLU A 104 4.69 -13.25 -9.06
N VAL A 105 4.54 -14.46 -8.53
CA VAL A 105 5.45 -15.05 -7.54
C VAL A 105 6.73 -15.51 -8.22
N VAL A 106 6.63 -16.13 -9.40
CA VAL A 106 7.81 -16.57 -10.16
C VAL A 106 8.64 -15.36 -10.62
N ALA A 107 7.98 -14.31 -11.10
CA ALA A 107 8.65 -13.09 -11.52
C ALA A 107 9.37 -12.41 -10.36
N ALA A 108 8.70 -12.30 -9.20
CA ALA A 108 9.31 -11.76 -7.98
C ALA A 108 10.50 -12.60 -7.51
N ALA A 109 10.41 -13.93 -7.55
CA ALA A 109 11.52 -14.83 -7.22
C ALA A 109 12.73 -14.62 -8.16
N ALA A 110 12.48 -14.32 -9.43
CA ALA A 110 13.51 -14.00 -10.42
C ALA A 110 13.99 -12.53 -10.36
N GLY A 111 13.49 -11.71 -9.42
CA GLY A 111 13.85 -10.30 -9.28
C GLY A 111 13.36 -9.42 -10.44
N ARG A 112 12.24 -9.79 -11.08
CA ARG A 112 11.75 -9.17 -12.32
C ARG A 112 10.26 -8.80 -12.22
N PRO A 113 9.79 -7.78 -12.97
CA PRO A 113 8.37 -7.47 -13.05
C PRO A 113 7.60 -8.53 -13.87
N ALA A 114 6.38 -8.87 -13.45
CA ALA A 114 5.56 -9.93 -14.05
C ALA A 114 5.43 -9.88 -15.59
N PRO A 115 5.22 -8.72 -16.24
CA PRO A 115 5.14 -8.65 -17.71
C PRO A 115 6.43 -9.10 -18.41
N SER A 116 7.59 -8.85 -17.80
CA SER A 116 8.89 -9.23 -18.37
C SER A 116 9.19 -10.72 -18.25
N ALA A 117 8.61 -11.40 -17.24
CA ALA A 117 8.78 -12.83 -17.03
C ALA A 117 7.82 -13.69 -17.89
N ALA A 118 6.73 -13.11 -18.39
CA ALA A 118 5.68 -13.85 -19.11
C ALA A 118 6.20 -14.53 -20.39
N ARG A 119 6.96 -13.81 -21.22
CA ARG A 119 7.47 -14.36 -22.49
C ARG A 119 8.53 -15.45 -22.25
N PRO A 120 9.55 -15.27 -21.40
CA PRO A 120 10.46 -16.35 -21.03
C PRO A 120 9.75 -17.57 -20.43
N LEU A 121 8.75 -17.39 -19.57
CA LEU A 121 7.96 -18.50 -19.00
C LEU A 121 7.19 -19.26 -20.07
N GLN A 122 6.60 -18.56 -21.04
CA GLN A 122 5.97 -19.23 -22.18
C GLN A 122 7.00 -20.04 -22.97
N LEU A 123 8.19 -19.51 -23.22
CA LEU A 123 9.25 -20.26 -23.91
C LEU A 123 9.68 -21.50 -23.14
N LEU A 124 9.79 -21.41 -21.81
CA LEU A 124 10.09 -22.55 -20.94
C LEU A 124 8.99 -23.63 -20.96
N VAL A 125 7.72 -23.22 -21.03
CA VAL A 125 6.58 -24.15 -21.18
C VAL A 125 6.60 -24.84 -22.53
N HIS A 126 6.85 -24.09 -23.62
CA HIS A 126 6.99 -24.68 -24.96
C HIS A 126 8.22 -25.58 -25.07
N GLY A 127 9.29 -25.24 -24.35
CA GLY A 127 10.53 -26.01 -24.23
C GLY A 127 10.44 -27.26 -23.37
N ARG A 128 9.26 -27.57 -22.78
CA ARG A 128 9.03 -28.71 -21.88
C ARG A 128 9.87 -28.68 -20.59
N LEU A 129 10.41 -27.51 -20.25
CA LEU A 129 11.19 -27.30 -19.02
C LEU A 129 10.31 -26.90 -17.84
N VAL A 130 9.15 -26.29 -18.08
CA VAL A 130 8.19 -25.87 -17.04
C VAL A 130 6.80 -26.34 -17.43
N SER A 131 6.02 -26.86 -16.47
CA SER A 131 4.60 -27.15 -16.69
C SER A 131 3.73 -25.98 -16.24
N PHE A 132 2.64 -25.72 -16.97
CA PHE A 132 1.65 -24.71 -16.63
C PHE A 132 0.29 -25.37 -16.41
N GLU A 133 -0.28 -25.18 -15.21
CA GLU A 133 -1.59 -25.70 -14.87
C GLU A 133 -2.65 -24.60 -15.05
N GLN A 134 -3.53 -24.78 -16.04
CA GLN A 134 -4.53 -23.76 -16.39
C GLN A 134 -5.56 -23.48 -15.30
N ARG A 135 -5.90 -24.48 -14.46
CA ARG A 135 -6.93 -24.29 -13.43
C ARG A 135 -6.45 -23.39 -12.31
N SER A 136 -5.25 -23.66 -11.81
CA SER A 136 -4.59 -22.93 -10.72
C SER A 136 -3.80 -21.72 -11.22
N GLN A 137 -3.57 -21.61 -12.54
CA GLN A 137 -2.73 -20.58 -13.16
C GLN A 137 -1.29 -20.57 -12.61
N THR A 138 -0.77 -21.76 -12.30
CA THR A 138 0.55 -21.93 -11.69
C THR A 138 1.56 -22.59 -12.63
N TYR A 139 2.81 -22.15 -12.52
CA TYR A 139 3.98 -22.74 -13.15
C TYR A 139 4.69 -23.67 -12.18
N ARG A 140 5.11 -24.85 -12.65
CA ARG A 140 5.76 -25.85 -11.81
C ARG A 140 6.93 -26.50 -12.55
N LEU A 141 8.01 -26.75 -11.82
CA LEU A 141 9.06 -27.69 -12.21
C LEU A 141 8.71 -29.11 -11.73
N THR A 142 8.90 -30.11 -12.59
CA THR A 142 8.82 -31.51 -12.18
C THR A 142 9.92 -31.82 -11.17
N ALA A 143 9.75 -32.87 -10.36
CA ALA A 143 10.75 -33.20 -9.33
C ALA A 143 12.16 -33.43 -9.91
N PRO A 144 12.34 -34.20 -11.00
CA PRO A 144 13.66 -34.41 -11.60
C PRO A 144 14.30 -33.10 -12.10
N LEU A 145 13.53 -32.25 -12.80
CA LEU A 145 14.03 -30.97 -13.31
C LEU A 145 14.36 -29.98 -12.21
N ARG A 146 13.64 -30.02 -11.09
CA ARG A 146 13.94 -29.20 -9.92
C ARG A 146 15.28 -29.59 -9.29
N GLU A 147 15.58 -30.88 -9.23
CA GLU A 147 16.84 -31.37 -8.65
C GLU A 147 18.04 -31.00 -9.54
N VAL A 148 17.91 -31.24 -10.85
CA VAL A 148 18.91 -30.80 -11.84
C VAL A 148 19.14 -29.29 -11.77
N ALA A 149 18.07 -28.48 -11.71
CA ALA A 149 18.18 -27.03 -11.60
C ALA A 149 18.85 -26.57 -10.29
N ARG A 150 18.64 -27.29 -9.17
CA ARG A 150 19.30 -26.98 -7.89
C ARG A 150 20.77 -27.32 -7.91
N LYS A 151 21.13 -28.45 -8.53
CA LYS A 151 22.53 -28.87 -8.70
C LYS A 151 23.30 -27.86 -9.57
N ASP A 152 22.71 -27.41 -10.67
CA ASP A 152 23.28 -26.38 -11.56
C ASP A 152 23.57 -25.05 -10.82
N VAL A 153 22.73 -24.67 -9.85
CA VAL A 153 22.98 -23.48 -9.01
C VAL A 153 24.03 -23.77 -7.93
N ALA A 154 24.02 -24.95 -7.31
CA ALA A 154 24.96 -25.32 -6.25
C ALA A 154 26.40 -25.41 -6.76
N ASP A 155 26.59 -25.85 -8.01
CA ASP A 155 27.88 -25.90 -8.68
C ASP A 155 28.38 -24.48 -9.10
N GLY A 156 27.49 -23.48 -9.13
CA GLY A 156 27.74 -22.12 -9.58
C GLY A 156 27.71 -21.06 -8.47
N ASP A 157 28.72 -21.04 -7.60
CA ASP A 157 29.04 -19.99 -6.61
C ASP A 157 27.96 -19.71 -5.53
N ALA A 158 28.36 -19.78 -4.25
CA ALA A 158 27.48 -19.62 -3.10
C ALA A 158 26.68 -18.30 -3.12
N GLY A 159 27.22 -17.24 -3.73
CA GLY A 159 26.54 -15.96 -3.87
C GLY A 159 25.27 -15.98 -4.74
N ARG A 160 25.16 -16.90 -5.72
CA ARG A 160 23.95 -17.07 -6.54
C ARG A 160 22.85 -17.78 -5.77
N TRP A 161 23.23 -18.77 -4.96
CA TRP A 161 22.30 -19.51 -4.11
C TRP A 161 21.66 -18.58 -3.07
N ASP A 162 22.44 -17.67 -2.47
CA ASP A 162 21.95 -16.64 -1.56
C ASP A 162 21.01 -15.63 -2.24
N ALA A 163 21.30 -15.24 -3.49
CA ALA A 163 20.44 -14.33 -4.26
C ALA A 163 19.08 -14.96 -4.56
N LEU A 164 19.03 -16.27 -4.82
CA LEU A 164 17.81 -17.03 -5.05
C LEU A 164 16.95 -17.14 -3.78
N HIS A 165 17.58 -17.33 -2.61
CA HIS A 165 16.84 -17.34 -1.34
C HIS A 165 16.26 -15.96 -1.01
N ARG A 166 17.02 -14.88 -1.26
CA ARG A 166 16.47 -13.51 -1.19
C ARG A 166 15.26 -13.33 -2.10
N GLY A 167 15.35 -13.80 -3.35
CA GLY A 167 14.25 -13.80 -4.31
C GLY A 167 13.03 -14.57 -3.80
N ALA A 168 13.23 -15.76 -3.22
CA ALA A 168 12.15 -16.59 -2.69
C ALA A 168 11.40 -15.92 -1.52
N ALA A 169 12.09 -15.21 -0.62
CA ALA A 169 11.43 -14.43 0.43
C ALA A 169 10.58 -13.29 -0.15
N GLY A 170 11.10 -12.54 -1.13
CA GLY A 170 10.34 -11.51 -1.86
C GLY A 170 9.16 -12.09 -2.64
N ALA A 171 9.29 -13.31 -3.15
CA ALA A 171 8.24 -14.04 -3.83
C ALA A 171 7.07 -14.41 -2.90
N MET A 172 7.36 -14.77 -1.64
CA MET A 172 6.30 -15.02 -0.65
C MET A 172 5.56 -13.72 -0.30
N GLN A 173 6.23 -12.57 -0.31
CA GLN A 173 5.56 -11.28 -0.18
C GLN A 173 4.66 -10.98 -1.41
N ALA A 174 5.14 -11.26 -2.62
CA ALA A 174 4.33 -11.16 -3.84
C ALA A 174 3.11 -12.10 -3.82
N LEU A 175 3.24 -13.28 -3.21
CA LEU A 175 2.14 -14.23 -3.01
C LEU A 175 1.04 -13.64 -2.12
N LEU A 176 1.39 -12.93 -1.05
CA LEU A 176 0.40 -12.23 -0.21
C LEU A 176 -0.32 -11.12 -1.01
N PHE A 177 0.41 -10.35 -1.80
CA PHE A 177 -0.21 -9.31 -2.64
C PHE A 177 -1.14 -9.92 -3.70
N TRP A 178 -0.70 -10.99 -4.36
CA TRP A 178 -1.47 -11.69 -5.39
C TRP A 178 -2.76 -12.31 -4.85
N THR A 179 -2.72 -12.84 -3.62
CA THR A 179 -3.90 -13.39 -2.95
C THR A 179 -4.87 -12.33 -2.46
N ALA A 180 -4.36 -11.25 -1.87
CA ALA A 180 -5.19 -10.14 -1.37
C ALA A 180 -5.91 -9.38 -2.51
N ALA A 181 -5.30 -9.28 -3.69
CA ALA A 181 -5.80 -8.48 -4.81
C ALA A 181 -7.19 -8.88 -5.36
N VAL A 182 -7.70 -10.07 -5.03
CA VAL A 182 -8.95 -10.61 -5.57
C VAL A 182 -10.03 -10.89 -4.52
N GLU A 183 -9.88 -10.40 -3.29
CA GLU A 183 -10.91 -10.63 -2.27
C GLU A 183 -12.31 -10.13 -2.70
N GLY A 184 -13.30 -11.01 -2.57
CA GLY A 184 -14.66 -10.79 -3.05
C GLY A 184 -14.85 -10.93 -4.57
N ARG A 185 -13.90 -11.55 -5.27
CA ARG A 185 -14.03 -12.05 -6.66
C ARG A 185 -14.14 -13.59 -6.66
N PRO A 186 -14.72 -14.21 -7.71
CA PRO A 186 -14.82 -15.67 -7.79
C PRO A 186 -13.47 -16.40 -7.72
N GLU A 187 -12.38 -15.74 -8.12
CA GLU A 187 -11.02 -16.29 -8.08
C GLU A 187 -10.42 -16.35 -6.66
N ALA A 188 -10.99 -15.66 -5.66
CA ALA A 188 -10.41 -15.55 -4.32
C ALA A 188 -10.18 -16.90 -3.65
N ALA A 189 -11.14 -17.83 -3.80
CA ALA A 189 -11.03 -19.17 -3.24
C ALA A 189 -9.86 -19.95 -3.86
N MET A 190 -9.68 -19.84 -5.19
CA MET A 190 -8.56 -20.46 -5.89
C MET A 190 -7.23 -19.87 -5.40
N ARG A 191 -7.11 -18.54 -5.32
CA ARG A 191 -5.84 -17.90 -4.93
C ARG A 191 -5.46 -18.21 -3.49
N ARG A 192 -6.42 -18.20 -2.56
CA ARG A 192 -6.20 -18.60 -1.16
C ARG A 192 -5.73 -20.04 -1.05
N ARG A 193 -6.34 -20.95 -1.82
CA ARG A 193 -5.90 -22.35 -1.91
C ARG A 193 -4.47 -22.46 -2.42
N VAL A 194 -4.16 -21.82 -3.55
CA VAL A 194 -2.79 -21.84 -4.14
C VAL A 194 -1.75 -21.30 -3.17
N ALA A 195 -2.04 -20.20 -2.47
CA ALA A 195 -1.12 -19.68 -1.47
C ALA A 195 -1.02 -20.54 -0.22
N GLY A 196 -2.12 -21.13 0.21
CA GLY A 196 -2.13 -22.11 1.30
C GLY A 196 -1.24 -23.31 0.98
N ASP A 197 -1.36 -23.86 -0.23
CA ASP A 197 -0.57 -25.00 -0.71
C ASP A 197 0.93 -24.63 -0.79
N LEU A 198 1.27 -23.44 -1.29
CA LEU A 198 2.64 -22.94 -1.35
C LEU A 198 3.26 -22.73 0.04
N LEU A 199 2.54 -22.09 0.96
CA LEU A 199 3.02 -21.85 2.33
C LEU A 199 3.11 -23.14 3.13
N ALA A 200 2.18 -24.08 2.91
CA ALA A 200 2.26 -25.41 3.52
C ALA A 200 3.51 -26.17 3.05
N ALA A 201 3.88 -26.06 1.77
CA ALA A 201 5.06 -26.70 1.20
C ALA A 201 6.39 -25.92 1.42
N LEU A 202 6.35 -24.74 2.04
CA LEU A 202 7.54 -23.92 2.24
C LEU A 202 8.51 -24.54 3.27
N ASP A 203 9.78 -24.65 2.88
CA ASP A 203 10.89 -24.96 3.79
C ASP A 203 11.56 -23.67 4.26
N THR A 204 11.55 -23.44 5.58
CA THR A 204 12.08 -22.24 6.21
C THR A 204 13.51 -22.44 6.73
N ALA A 205 14.04 -23.67 6.72
CA ALA A 205 15.36 -23.98 7.25
C ALA A 205 16.50 -23.17 6.59
N PRO A 206 16.52 -22.96 5.26
CA PRO A 206 17.58 -22.18 4.60
C PRO A 206 17.64 -20.70 5.00
N PHE A 207 16.60 -20.18 5.66
CA PHE A 207 16.49 -18.78 6.06
C PHE A 207 16.92 -18.52 7.51
N ARG A 208 17.26 -19.58 8.25
CA ARG A 208 17.71 -19.50 9.65
C ARG A 208 19.18 -19.07 9.74
N ASP A 209 19.60 -18.62 10.92
CA ASP A 209 21.01 -18.37 11.28
C ASP A 209 21.77 -17.35 10.38
N GLY A 210 21.15 -16.21 10.10
CA GLY A 210 21.81 -15.09 9.41
C GLY A 210 21.59 -15.03 7.89
N GLY A 211 20.73 -15.89 7.34
CA GLY A 211 20.28 -15.81 5.95
C GLY A 211 19.56 -14.48 5.65
N ARG A 212 20.12 -13.66 4.74
CA ARG A 212 19.48 -12.41 4.31
C ARG A 212 18.15 -12.74 3.62
N GLY A 213 17.03 -12.31 4.21
CA GLY A 213 15.67 -12.61 3.76
C GLY A 213 14.77 -13.24 4.84
N GLY A 214 15.34 -13.75 5.93
CA GLY A 214 14.59 -14.32 7.06
C GLY A 214 13.63 -13.34 7.73
N GLU A 215 13.99 -12.05 7.82
CA GLU A 215 13.12 -10.99 8.38
C GLU A 215 11.85 -10.76 7.53
N VAL A 216 12.04 -10.66 6.21
CA VAL A 216 10.95 -10.49 5.24
C VAL A 216 10.04 -11.71 5.30
N LEU A 217 10.64 -12.90 5.32
CA LEU A 217 9.89 -14.14 5.42
C LEU A 217 9.12 -14.25 6.75
N ALA A 218 9.74 -13.90 7.88
CA ALA A 218 9.09 -13.89 9.19
C ALA A 218 7.87 -12.97 9.21
N ARG A 219 7.98 -11.77 8.62
CA ARG A 219 6.86 -10.84 8.48
C ARG A 219 5.73 -11.46 7.65
N VAL A 220 6.09 -12.00 6.49
CA VAL A 220 5.14 -12.64 5.56
C VAL A 220 4.40 -13.80 6.22
N LEU A 221 5.09 -14.65 6.99
CA LEU A 221 4.46 -15.78 7.68
C LEU A 221 3.48 -15.31 8.77
N VAL A 222 3.84 -14.28 9.56
CA VAL A 222 2.92 -13.71 10.54
C VAL A 222 1.70 -13.11 9.86
N ASP A 223 1.89 -12.33 8.79
CA ASP A 223 0.80 -11.68 8.08
C ASP A 223 -0.10 -12.71 7.37
N ALA A 224 0.47 -13.77 6.80
CA ALA A 224 -0.29 -14.88 6.21
C ALA A 224 -1.21 -15.58 7.20
N CYS A 225 -0.78 -15.72 8.46
CA CYS A 225 -1.56 -16.41 9.50
C CYS A 225 -2.49 -15.49 10.29
N THR A 226 -2.27 -14.17 10.29
CA THR A 226 -3.04 -13.21 11.11
C THR A 226 -3.91 -12.26 10.31
N VAL A 227 -3.53 -11.95 9.07
CA VAL A 227 -4.21 -10.99 8.21
C VAL A 227 -5.05 -11.71 7.15
N LEU A 228 -4.53 -12.77 6.54
CA LEU A 228 -5.23 -13.53 5.50
C LEU A 228 -5.93 -14.75 6.09
N ASP A 229 -7.23 -14.89 5.82
CA ASP A 229 -7.94 -16.15 6.08
C ASP A 229 -7.69 -17.14 4.95
N LEU A 230 -6.54 -17.83 5.03
CA LEU A 230 -6.13 -18.85 4.06
C LEU A 230 -6.77 -20.22 4.32
N GLY A 231 -7.54 -20.39 5.40
CA GLY A 231 -8.11 -21.69 5.77
C GLY A 231 -7.06 -22.78 6.05
N LEU A 232 -5.85 -22.39 6.45
CA LEU A 232 -4.75 -23.32 6.73
C LEU A 232 -5.10 -24.25 7.90
N PRO A 233 -4.73 -25.55 7.85
CA PRO A 233 -4.83 -26.44 9.00
C PRO A 233 -4.08 -25.88 10.21
N ALA A 234 -4.61 -26.09 11.42
CA ALA A 234 -4.00 -25.58 12.66
C ALA A 234 -2.53 -26.02 12.80
N GLU A 235 -2.20 -27.25 12.41
CA GLU A 235 -0.83 -27.78 12.41
C GLU A 235 0.11 -26.96 11.52
N VAL A 236 -0.34 -26.58 10.32
CA VAL A 236 0.42 -25.75 9.39
C VAL A 236 0.56 -24.34 9.91
N GLN A 237 -0.51 -23.74 10.44
CA GLN A 237 -0.46 -22.41 11.06
C GLN A 237 0.51 -22.39 12.25
N HIS A 238 0.49 -23.43 13.09
CA HIS A 238 1.41 -23.54 14.22
C HIS A 238 2.86 -23.63 13.77
N ARG A 239 3.16 -24.47 12.77
CA ARG A 239 4.51 -24.57 12.21
C ARG A 239 4.98 -23.22 11.65
N LEU A 240 4.15 -22.55 10.84
CA LEU A 240 4.53 -21.29 10.21
C LEU A 240 4.75 -20.15 11.22
N LEU A 241 3.92 -20.07 12.26
CA LEU A 241 4.07 -19.08 13.32
C LEU A 241 5.29 -19.37 14.22
N ASP A 242 5.58 -20.65 14.48
CA ASP A 242 6.81 -21.05 15.20
C ASP A 242 8.06 -20.73 14.38
N ASP A 243 8.04 -21.03 13.08
CA ASP A 243 9.11 -20.68 12.14
C ASP A 243 9.30 -19.17 12.04
N ALA A 244 8.22 -18.39 11.99
CA ALA A 244 8.29 -16.93 11.98
C ALA A 244 8.92 -16.37 13.27
N ALA A 245 8.60 -16.94 14.43
CA ALA A 245 9.19 -16.55 15.70
C ALA A 245 10.70 -16.87 15.75
N ARG A 246 11.11 -18.03 15.19
CA ARG A 246 12.53 -18.42 15.08
C ARG A 246 13.30 -17.52 14.12
N LEU A 247 12.73 -17.24 12.95
CA LEU A 247 13.34 -16.36 11.94
C LEU A 247 13.47 -14.91 12.42
N ALA A 248 12.52 -14.43 13.23
CA ALA A 248 12.61 -13.11 13.86
C ALA A 248 13.72 -13.03 14.93
N GLY A 249 13.96 -14.13 15.65
CA GLY A 249 15.04 -14.25 16.64
C GLY A 249 15.01 -13.15 17.71
N ASP A 250 16.18 -12.81 18.25
CA ASP A 250 16.36 -11.66 19.16
C ASP A 250 16.52 -10.33 18.38
N ALA A 251 16.77 -10.40 17.07
CA ALA A 251 16.95 -9.23 16.21
C ALA A 251 15.66 -8.44 15.99
N LEU A 252 14.49 -9.11 16.00
CA LEU A 252 13.18 -8.50 15.82
C LEU A 252 12.22 -8.88 16.97
N PRO A 253 12.44 -8.34 18.19
CA PRO A 253 11.70 -8.77 19.39
C PRO A 253 10.19 -8.55 19.27
N ASP A 254 9.76 -7.44 18.64
CA ASP A 254 8.34 -7.14 18.45
C ASP A 254 7.66 -8.10 17.46
N LEU A 255 8.36 -8.48 16.39
CA LEU A 255 7.83 -9.44 15.42
C LEU A 255 7.75 -10.84 16.02
N ARG A 256 8.77 -11.23 16.80
CA ARG A 256 8.77 -12.49 17.55
C ARG A 256 7.64 -12.54 18.57
N ALA A 257 7.43 -11.46 19.34
CA ALA A 257 6.32 -11.36 20.28
C ALA A 257 4.96 -11.48 19.58
N ARG A 258 4.78 -10.82 18.43
CA ARG A 258 3.57 -10.96 17.60
C ARG A 258 3.34 -12.39 17.11
N ALA A 259 4.39 -13.06 16.63
CA ALA A 259 4.31 -14.43 16.15
C ALA A 259 3.91 -15.40 17.29
N LEU A 260 4.53 -15.27 18.46
CA LEU A 260 4.22 -16.08 19.64
C LEU A 260 2.80 -15.81 20.18
N ALA A 261 2.37 -14.56 20.22
CA ALA A 261 1.02 -14.20 20.63
C ALA A 261 -0.04 -14.79 19.68
N ALA A 262 0.21 -14.74 18.37
CA ALA A 262 -0.65 -15.37 17.37
C ALA A 262 -0.69 -16.90 17.56
N LEU A 263 0.47 -17.53 17.78
CA LEU A 263 0.59 -18.98 18.02
C LEU A 263 -0.18 -19.43 19.28
N GLU A 264 -0.11 -18.66 20.36
CA GLU A 264 -0.91 -18.92 21.55
C GLU A 264 -2.42 -18.78 21.27
N GLY A 265 -2.80 -17.75 20.50
CA GLY A 265 -4.17 -17.53 20.06
C GLY A 265 -4.73 -18.72 19.30
N THR A 266 -4.00 -19.23 18.31
CA THR A 266 -4.42 -20.39 17.50
C THR A 266 -4.49 -21.67 18.33
N ARG A 267 -3.52 -21.91 19.24
CA ARG A 267 -3.55 -23.06 20.16
C ARG A 267 -4.75 -23.00 21.12
N ARG A 268 -5.06 -21.82 21.66
CA ARG A 268 -6.25 -21.64 22.51
C ARG A 268 -7.55 -21.87 21.74
N ALA A 269 -7.63 -21.40 20.50
CA ALA A 269 -8.78 -21.63 19.62
C ALA A 269 -8.95 -23.13 19.29
N GLU A 270 -7.86 -23.84 19.02
CA GLU A 270 -7.87 -25.29 18.77
C GLU A 270 -8.25 -26.08 20.03
N LEU A 271 -7.71 -25.72 21.19
CA LEU A 271 -8.10 -26.32 22.47
C LEU A 271 -9.57 -26.06 22.80
N ALA A 272 -10.08 -24.87 22.49
CA ALA A 272 -11.50 -24.53 22.65
C ALA A 272 -12.38 -25.31 21.65
N SER A 273 -11.93 -25.53 20.41
CA SER A 273 -12.65 -26.35 19.43
C SER A 273 -12.65 -27.83 19.83
N LYS A 274 -11.53 -28.38 20.32
CA LYS A 274 -11.43 -29.74 20.88
C LYS A 274 -12.28 -29.92 22.15
N ARG A 275 -12.37 -28.90 23.01
CA ARG A 275 -13.26 -28.87 24.19
C ARG A 275 -14.75 -28.78 23.81
N ARG A 276 -15.09 -28.08 22.73
CA ARG A 276 -16.45 -28.11 22.15
C ARG A 276 -16.75 -29.44 21.45
N GLY A 277 -15.73 -30.10 20.89
CA GLY A 277 -15.80 -31.42 20.26
C GLY A 277 -15.83 -32.62 21.23
N THR A 278 -15.70 -32.40 22.55
CA THR A 278 -15.78 -33.46 23.59
C THR A 278 -17.15 -33.58 24.26
N PHE A 279 -18.18 -32.91 23.73
CA PHE A 279 -19.59 -33.26 23.96
C PHE A 279 -20.25 -33.58 22.61
N GLY A 280 -20.03 -34.79 22.11
CA GLY A 280 -20.63 -35.18 20.83
C GLY A 280 -20.11 -36.45 20.16
N THR A 281 -19.71 -37.50 20.89
CA THR A 281 -19.78 -38.85 20.31
C THR A 281 -21.24 -39.31 20.38
N LEU A 282 -22.09 -38.82 19.47
CA LEU A 282 -23.29 -39.54 19.07
C LEU A 282 -22.93 -40.36 17.83
N ARG A 283 -22.40 -41.55 18.12
CA ARG A 283 -22.46 -42.69 17.22
C ARG A 283 -23.94 -42.90 16.89
N ALA A 284 -24.26 -42.95 15.61
CA ALA A 284 -25.59 -43.29 15.15
C ALA A 284 -26.01 -44.66 15.71
N THR A 285 -27.12 -44.69 16.45
CA THR A 285 -28.05 -45.83 16.53
C THR A 285 -29.47 -45.31 16.67
N PRO A 286 -30.47 -45.98 16.05
CA PRO A 286 -31.83 -45.48 15.94
C PRO A 286 -32.71 -45.90 17.13
N ALA A 287 -33.81 -45.15 17.29
CA ALA A 287 -35.05 -45.48 18.01
C ALA A 287 -35.25 -44.99 19.46
N ALA A 288 -36.51 -44.59 19.68
CA ALA A 288 -37.30 -44.57 20.92
C ALA A 288 -37.46 -43.27 21.73
N ARG A 289 -38.62 -42.62 21.47
CA ARG A 289 -39.66 -42.20 22.43
C ARG A 289 -39.30 -41.30 23.63
N ASP A 290 -39.73 -40.05 23.51
CA ASP A 290 -40.74 -39.37 24.36
C ASP A 290 -40.82 -39.73 25.87
N ARG A 291 -40.55 -38.74 26.74
CA ARG A 291 -41.43 -38.22 27.82
C ARG A 291 -40.70 -37.20 28.70
N GLY A 292 -41.33 -36.05 28.93
CA GLY A 292 -40.69 -34.86 29.51
C GLY A 292 -40.80 -34.65 31.03
N ARG A 293 -40.27 -33.51 31.47
CA ARG A 293 -40.80 -32.63 32.54
C ARG A 293 -40.11 -31.24 32.52
N PRO A 294 -40.83 -30.15 32.85
CA PRO A 294 -40.34 -28.77 32.76
C PRO A 294 -39.71 -28.31 34.09
N GLY A 295 -38.58 -27.59 34.04
CA GLY A 295 -37.99 -26.99 35.25
C GLY A 295 -36.69 -26.20 35.09
N HIS A 296 -35.97 -26.29 33.96
CA HIS A 296 -34.63 -25.71 33.85
C HIS A 296 -34.55 -24.26 33.32
N ARG A 297 -35.65 -23.66 32.83
CA ARG A 297 -35.64 -22.31 32.24
C ARG A 297 -35.83 -21.16 33.25
N ASP A 298 -36.50 -21.40 34.37
CA ASP A 298 -36.80 -20.33 35.34
C ASP A 298 -35.69 -20.08 36.36
N VAL A 299 -34.88 -21.11 36.67
CA VAL A 299 -33.73 -20.98 37.57
C VAL A 299 -32.62 -20.13 36.92
N LEU A 300 -32.39 -20.30 35.62
CA LEU A 300 -31.41 -19.51 34.85
C LEU A 300 -31.85 -18.05 34.69
N ARG A 301 -33.15 -17.76 34.53
CA ARG A 301 -33.67 -16.37 34.44
C ARG A 301 -33.57 -15.60 35.76
N LYS A 302 -33.77 -16.27 36.91
CA LYS A 302 -33.64 -15.63 38.23
C LYS A 302 -32.18 -15.28 38.58
N ALA A 303 -31.23 -16.16 38.23
CA ALA A 303 -29.81 -15.92 38.48
C ALA A 303 -29.25 -14.74 37.66
N VAL A 304 -29.68 -14.61 36.40
CA VAL A 304 -29.26 -13.51 35.52
C VAL A 304 -29.82 -12.15 36.00
N ARG A 305 -31.09 -12.10 36.42
CA ARG A 305 -31.71 -10.86 36.95
C ARG A 305 -31.08 -10.38 38.26
N ALA A 306 -30.68 -11.29 39.14
CA ALA A 306 -30.04 -10.94 40.42
C ALA A 306 -28.63 -10.37 40.25
N SER A 307 -27.90 -10.76 39.19
CA SER A 307 -26.59 -10.18 38.84
C SER A 307 -26.72 -8.78 38.20
N ALA A 308 -27.74 -8.58 37.36
CA ALA A 308 -28.01 -7.31 36.69
C ALA A 308 -28.47 -6.20 37.66
N GLN A 309 -29.24 -6.54 38.70
CA GLN A 309 -29.74 -5.56 39.67
C GLN A 309 -28.68 -5.03 40.64
N ARG A 310 -27.58 -5.76 40.88
CA ARG A 310 -26.50 -5.30 41.76
C ARG A 310 -25.54 -4.32 41.07
N ALA A 311 -25.39 -4.44 39.75
CA ALA A 311 -24.58 -3.52 38.95
C ALA A 311 -25.24 -2.13 38.74
N ALA A 312 -26.57 -2.04 38.83
CA ALA A 312 -27.35 -0.84 38.53
C ALA A 312 -27.46 0.19 39.69
N SER A 313 -26.75 0.02 40.82
CA SER A 313 -26.94 0.85 42.02
C SER A 313 -25.84 1.90 42.29
N ARG A 314 -24.95 2.19 41.34
CA ARG A 314 -23.96 3.28 41.50
C ARG A 314 -24.00 4.27 40.35
N SER A 315 -24.47 5.47 40.68
CA SER A 315 -24.59 6.69 39.87
C SER A 315 -25.54 6.57 38.68
N THR A 316 -26.61 7.36 38.70
CA THR A 316 -27.60 7.45 37.61
C THR A 316 -26.95 8.03 36.34
N PRO A 317 -26.79 7.24 35.25
CA PRO A 317 -26.30 7.72 33.97
C PRO A 317 -27.48 8.12 33.07
N LEU A 318 -27.26 9.14 32.23
CA LEU A 318 -28.12 9.43 31.07
C LEU A 318 -28.07 8.23 30.08
N PRO A 319 -29.12 8.01 29.26
CA PRO A 319 -29.20 6.86 28.36
C PRO A 319 -27.98 6.78 27.42
N GLU A 320 -27.40 5.58 27.27
CA GLU A 320 -26.15 5.31 26.53
C GLU A 320 -26.15 5.86 25.08
N ASP A 321 -27.31 5.95 24.43
CA ASP A 321 -27.46 6.45 23.04
C ASP A 321 -27.18 7.96 22.89
N ASP A 322 -27.47 8.79 23.89
CA ASP A 322 -27.32 10.25 23.79
C ASP A 322 -25.84 10.68 23.96
N ARG A 323 -25.06 9.91 24.72
CA ARG A 323 -23.62 10.16 24.91
C ARG A 323 -22.82 9.90 23.64
N VAL A 324 -23.08 8.78 22.97
CA VAL A 324 -22.41 8.43 21.70
C VAL A 324 -22.75 9.43 20.61
N ARG A 325 -24.01 9.91 20.55
CA ARG A 325 -24.42 10.94 19.60
C ARG A 325 -23.71 12.27 19.86
N GLY A 326 -23.71 12.75 21.12
CA GLY A 326 -23.01 13.98 21.50
C GLY A 326 -21.50 13.89 21.24
N ALA A 327 -20.88 12.73 21.51
CA ALA A 327 -19.46 12.51 21.23
C ALA A 327 -19.12 12.61 19.73
N LYS A 328 -19.99 12.11 18.84
CA LYS A 328 -19.81 12.26 17.38
C LYS A 328 -19.94 13.72 16.92
N GLU A 329 -20.88 14.46 17.50
CA GLU A 329 -21.02 15.90 17.23
C GLU A 329 -19.77 16.68 17.66
N LEU A 330 -19.19 16.31 18.80
CA LEU A 330 -17.91 16.87 19.27
C LEU A 330 -16.77 16.58 18.29
N LEU A 331 -16.66 15.36 17.75
CA LEU A 331 -15.65 15.05 16.72
C LEU A 331 -15.82 15.92 15.47
N ALA A 332 -17.06 16.08 14.99
CA ALA A 332 -17.36 16.89 13.82
C ALA A 332 -17.03 18.38 14.07
N ARG A 333 -17.40 18.91 15.24
CA ARG A 333 -17.10 20.29 15.64
C ARG A 333 -15.61 20.53 15.80
N GLY A 334 -14.88 19.58 16.39
CA GLY A 334 -13.42 19.63 16.49
C GLY A 334 -12.75 19.70 15.10
N GLY A 335 -13.25 18.92 14.14
CA GLY A 335 -12.78 18.96 12.75
C GLY A 335 -13.01 20.32 12.06
N LEU A 336 -14.15 20.97 12.32
CA LEU A 336 -14.42 22.33 11.81
C LEU A 336 -13.51 23.38 12.44
N ARG A 337 -13.35 23.35 13.77
CA ARG A 337 -12.45 24.26 14.50
C ARG A 337 -11.00 24.12 14.06
N LEU A 338 -10.56 22.89 13.78
CA LEU A 338 -9.23 22.63 13.22
C LEU A 338 -9.03 23.33 11.86
N ARG A 339 -10.05 23.35 10.99
CA ARG A 339 -9.98 24.06 9.70
C ARG A 339 -9.88 25.58 9.87
N GLU A 340 -10.63 26.11 10.83
CA GLU A 340 -10.58 27.54 11.18
C GLU A 340 -9.25 27.92 11.84
N GLY A 341 -8.48 26.95 12.32
CA GLY A 341 -7.20 27.16 13.01
C GLY A 341 -7.36 27.36 14.52
N ALA A 342 -8.54 27.09 15.06
CA ALA A 342 -8.82 27.11 16.50
C ALA A 342 -8.33 25.80 17.16
N LEU A 343 -7.00 25.61 17.20
CA LEU A 343 -6.35 24.36 17.62
C LEU A 343 -6.72 23.95 19.06
N GLU A 344 -6.75 24.90 20.00
CA GLU A 344 -7.10 24.63 21.40
C GLU A 344 -8.57 24.20 21.56
N ALA A 345 -9.47 24.85 20.85
CA ALA A 345 -10.89 24.51 20.89
C ALA A 345 -11.17 23.17 20.19
N ALA A 346 -10.36 22.78 19.20
CA ALA A 346 -10.41 21.45 18.61
C ALA A 346 -9.85 20.37 19.55
N ALA A 347 -8.77 20.67 20.28
CA ALA A 347 -8.19 19.76 21.28
C ALA A 347 -9.18 19.47 22.41
N ALA A 348 -9.89 20.50 22.89
CA ALA A 348 -10.94 20.35 23.90
C ALA A 348 -12.07 19.44 23.39
N ASP A 349 -12.59 19.69 22.18
CA ASP A 349 -13.65 18.87 21.58
C ASP A 349 -13.25 17.40 21.41
N TYR A 350 -12.03 17.13 20.92
CA TYR A 350 -11.54 15.74 20.80
C TYR A 350 -11.30 15.08 22.16
N GLY A 351 -10.89 15.83 23.17
CA GLY A 351 -10.75 15.35 24.55
C GLY A 351 -12.09 14.98 25.18
N GLU A 352 -13.10 15.85 25.03
CA GLU A 352 -14.46 15.61 25.51
C GLU A 352 -15.12 14.43 24.78
N ALA A 353 -14.94 14.34 23.46
CA ALA A 353 -15.44 13.22 22.68
C ALA A 353 -14.80 11.89 23.13
N LEU A 354 -13.48 11.88 23.37
CA LEU A 354 -12.78 10.70 23.87
C LEU A 354 -13.35 10.24 25.21
N ALA A 355 -13.48 11.15 26.17
CA ALA A 355 -14.02 10.83 27.50
C ALA A 355 -15.46 10.30 27.41
N ALA A 356 -16.27 10.83 26.49
CA ALA A 356 -17.62 10.36 26.26
C ALA A 356 -17.68 8.95 25.63
N PHE A 357 -16.81 8.63 24.66
CA PHE A 357 -16.71 7.29 24.08
C PHE A 357 -16.13 6.26 25.07
N GLU A 358 -15.12 6.63 25.86
CA GLU A 358 -14.57 5.79 26.94
C GLU A 358 -15.66 5.47 27.98
N ALA A 359 -16.43 6.47 28.41
CA ALA A 359 -17.54 6.29 29.36
C ALA A 359 -18.72 5.48 28.79
N ALA A 360 -18.88 5.46 27.47
CA ALA A 360 -19.91 4.67 26.77
C ALA A 360 -19.40 3.26 26.37
N GLY A 361 -18.11 2.97 26.52
CA GLY A 361 -17.52 1.70 26.08
C GLY A 361 -17.52 1.50 24.56
N GLU A 362 -17.56 2.58 23.77
CA GLU A 362 -17.63 2.53 22.31
C GLU A 362 -16.21 2.57 21.71
N ALA A 363 -15.62 1.38 21.56
CA ALA A 363 -14.21 1.22 21.19
C ALA A 363 -13.84 1.87 19.84
N ARG A 364 -14.77 1.93 18.87
CA ARG A 364 -14.51 2.51 17.56
C ARG A 364 -14.41 4.04 17.63
N GLY A 365 -15.32 4.67 18.37
CA GLY A 365 -15.36 6.10 18.65
C GLY A 365 -14.18 6.54 19.51
N GLU A 366 -13.78 5.73 20.51
CA GLU A 366 -12.56 5.96 21.28
C GLU A 366 -11.34 6.01 20.35
N ALA A 367 -11.20 5.02 19.47
CA ALA A 367 -10.11 4.95 18.51
C ALA A 367 -10.09 6.14 17.55
N THR A 368 -11.26 6.57 17.08
CA THR A 368 -11.40 7.74 16.20
C THR A 368 -11.03 9.04 16.92
N ALA A 369 -11.48 9.23 18.15
CA ALA A 369 -11.13 10.40 18.95
C ALA A 369 -9.61 10.47 19.23
N LEU A 370 -8.99 9.34 19.57
CA LEU A 370 -7.53 9.23 19.72
C LEU A 370 -6.79 9.55 18.42
N LEU A 371 -7.24 9.01 17.29
CA LEU A 371 -6.63 9.26 15.99
C LEU A 371 -6.64 10.75 15.61
N LEU A 372 -7.78 11.42 15.77
CA LEU A 372 -7.94 12.83 15.44
C LEU A 372 -7.15 13.74 16.40
N ARG A 373 -7.15 13.43 17.70
CA ARG A 373 -6.32 14.15 18.67
C ARG A 373 -4.83 13.96 18.41
N GLY A 374 -4.42 12.77 18.00
CA GLY A 374 -3.04 12.47 17.62
C GLY A 374 -2.59 13.31 16.41
N ASP A 375 -3.41 13.42 15.35
CA ASP A 375 -3.05 14.28 14.20
C ASP A 375 -3.00 15.76 14.59
N LEU A 376 -3.88 16.21 15.48
CA LEU A 376 -3.82 17.57 16.03
C LEU A 376 -2.50 17.82 16.79
N ARG A 377 -2.10 16.91 17.67
CA ARG A 377 -0.85 16.99 18.44
C ARG A 377 0.38 16.97 17.54
N ARG A 378 0.35 16.14 16.49
CA ARG A 378 1.39 16.11 15.45
C ARG A 378 1.55 17.50 14.79
N ARG A 379 0.43 18.14 14.42
CA ARG A 379 0.45 19.51 13.85
C ARG A 379 0.93 20.58 14.84
N GLN A 380 0.71 20.37 16.14
CA GLN A 380 1.23 21.23 17.20
C GLN A 380 2.72 20.97 17.51
N GLY A 381 3.34 19.95 16.90
CA GLY A 381 4.74 19.56 17.11
C GLY A 381 4.97 18.61 18.30
N ASP A 382 3.92 18.22 19.02
CA ASP A 382 4.03 17.21 20.09
C ASP A 382 3.97 15.79 19.50
N LEU A 383 5.06 15.41 18.85
CA LEU A 383 5.20 14.12 18.17
C LEU A 383 5.11 12.94 19.15
N ALA A 384 5.52 13.13 20.41
CA ALA A 384 5.50 12.09 21.43
C ALA A 384 4.07 11.80 21.91
N ALA A 385 3.25 12.83 22.15
CA ALA A 385 1.85 12.63 22.50
C ALA A 385 1.03 12.12 21.31
N ALA A 386 1.37 12.53 20.09
CA ALA A 386 0.77 11.99 18.87
C ALA A 386 1.05 10.47 18.72
N ALA A 387 2.30 10.04 18.97
CA ALA A 387 2.67 8.61 18.94
C ALA A 387 1.81 7.79 19.91
N ARG A 388 1.70 8.24 21.17
CA ARG A 388 0.90 7.56 22.20
C ARG A 388 -0.56 7.42 21.81
N ASP A 389 -1.15 8.48 21.23
CA ASP A 389 -2.54 8.44 20.78
C ASP A 389 -2.74 7.47 19.62
N HIS A 390 -1.84 7.47 18.62
CA HIS A 390 -1.90 6.55 17.48
C HIS A 390 -1.66 5.08 17.90
N GLU A 391 -0.73 4.84 18.83
CA GLU A 391 -0.46 3.52 19.40
C GLU A 391 -1.64 2.96 20.20
N ARG A 392 -2.39 3.81 20.90
CA ARG A 392 -3.63 3.43 21.58
C ARG A 392 -4.78 3.18 20.59
N ALA A 393 -4.88 3.97 19.52
CA ALA A 393 -5.99 3.87 18.55
C ALA A 393 -5.97 2.58 17.71
N LEU A 394 -4.78 2.17 17.24
CA LEU A 394 -4.63 0.98 16.36
C LEU A 394 -5.21 -0.33 16.93
N PRO A 395 -4.89 -0.75 18.17
CA PRO A 395 -5.47 -1.97 18.74
C PRO A 395 -6.97 -1.86 18.98
N LEU A 396 -7.51 -0.66 19.25
CA LEU A 396 -8.94 -0.44 19.41
C LEU A 396 -9.68 -0.61 18.07
N PHE A 397 -9.15 -0.07 16.97
CA PHE A 397 -9.70 -0.31 15.63
C PHE A 397 -9.68 -1.80 15.26
N ARG A 398 -8.60 -2.52 15.60
CA ARG A 398 -8.51 -3.98 15.40
C ARG A 398 -9.54 -4.75 16.22
N ALA A 399 -9.69 -4.41 17.50
CA ALA A 399 -10.65 -5.03 18.40
C ALA A 399 -12.10 -4.78 17.95
N ALA A 400 -12.37 -3.60 17.39
CA ALA A 400 -13.66 -3.24 16.79
C ALA A 400 -13.86 -3.81 15.37
N ALA A 401 -12.88 -4.53 14.82
CA ALA A 401 -12.84 -5.01 13.43
C ALA A 401 -13.05 -3.90 12.38
N ASP A 402 -12.74 -2.64 12.72
CA ASP A 402 -12.82 -1.50 11.80
C ASP A 402 -11.54 -1.39 10.97
N ARG A 403 -11.54 -2.06 9.82
CA ARG A 403 -10.38 -2.10 8.91
C ARG A 403 -10.09 -0.76 8.24
N THR A 404 -11.11 0.06 8.01
CA THR A 404 -10.95 1.43 7.49
C THR A 404 -10.28 2.30 8.54
N GLY A 405 -10.78 2.26 9.78
CA GLY A 405 -10.17 2.96 10.91
C GLY A 405 -8.73 2.52 11.18
N GLU A 406 -8.44 1.22 11.12
CA GLU A 406 -7.08 0.68 11.25
C GLU A 406 -6.14 1.24 10.18
N ALA A 407 -6.59 1.27 8.92
CA ALA A 407 -5.79 1.79 7.82
C ALA A 407 -5.55 3.30 7.94
N MET A 408 -6.54 4.07 8.39
CA MET A 408 -6.36 5.50 8.69
C MET A 408 -5.43 5.74 9.88
N GLY A 409 -5.43 4.84 10.87
CA GLY A 409 -4.44 4.80 11.95
C GLY A 409 -3.02 4.58 11.43
N LEU A 410 -2.84 3.66 10.48
CA LEU A 410 -1.55 3.41 9.84
C LEU A 410 -1.09 4.61 8.99
N LEU A 411 -1.99 5.24 8.23
CA LEU A 411 -1.70 6.48 7.51
C LEU A 411 -1.19 7.58 8.46
N ALA A 412 -1.89 7.81 9.58
CA ALA A 412 -1.51 8.83 10.55
C ALA A 412 -0.15 8.52 11.21
N ARG A 413 0.09 7.26 11.57
CA ARG A 413 1.40 6.83 12.09
C ARG A 413 2.51 6.96 11.04
N GLY A 414 2.23 6.66 9.77
CA GLY A 414 3.16 6.87 8.67
C GLY A 414 3.53 8.35 8.53
N ASN A 415 2.55 9.25 8.57
CA ASN A 415 2.80 10.70 8.56
C ASN A 415 3.67 11.14 9.75
N LEU A 416 3.37 10.62 10.95
CA LEU A 416 4.16 10.90 12.15
C LEU A 416 5.61 10.41 12.00
N ARG A 417 5.82 9.21 11.45
CA ARG A 417 7.15 8.67 11.17
C ARG A 417 7.93 9.54 10.19
N LEU A 418 7.26 10.10 9.18
CA LEU A 418 7.90 11.07 8.28
C LEU A 418 8.33 12.35 8.99
N ASP A 419 7.52 12.88 9.90
CA ASP A 419 7.90 14.05 10.69
C ASP A 419 9.08 13.74 11.64
N GLN A 420 9.24 12.47 12.01
CA GLN A 420 10.37 11.94 12.79
C GLN A 420 11.60 11.56 11.94
N GLY A 421 11.51 11.64 10.61
CA GLY A 421 12.57 11.27 9.67
C GLY A 421 12.65 9.78 9.31
N ASP A 422 11.71 8.95 9.76
CA ASP A 422 11.62 7.52 9.42
C ASP A 422 10.82 7.30 8.12
N ALA A 423 11.49 7.56 6.99
CA ALA A 423 10.92 7.39 5.65
C ALA A 423 10.55 5.94 5.32
N GLN A 424 11.38 4.98 5.72
CA GLN A 424 11.15 3.56 5.45
C GLN A 424 9.96 3.01 6.25
N GLY A 425 9.86 3.34 7.54
CA GLY A 425 8.74 2.94 8.37
C GLY A 425 7.43 3.59 7.95
N ALA A 426 7.48 4.82 7.40
CA ALA A 426 6.30 5.45 6.79
C ALA A 426 5.87 4.77 5.50
N ALA A 427 6.80 4.44 4.59
CA ALA A 427 6.50 3.69 3.38
C ALA A 427 5.86 2.32 3.68
N SER A 428 6.34 1.65 4.73
CA SER A 428 5.75 0.40 5.23
C SER A 428 4.32 0.60 5.72
N ASP A 429 4.07 1.62 6.56
CA ASP A 429 2.75 1.93 7.08
C ASP A 429 1.76 2.31 5.96
N TYR A 430 2.18 3.10 4.97
CA TYR A 430 1.36 3.42 3.79
C TYR A 430 1.07 2.16 2.95
N GLY A 431 2.04 1.27 2.79
CA GLY A 431 1.84 -0.01 2.11
C GLY A 431 0.78 -0.87 2.78
N CYS A 432 0.86 -1.00 4.12
CA CYS A 432 -0.13 -1.73 4.91
C CYS A 432 -1.52 -1.06 4.87
N ALA A 433 -1.59 0.26 4.98
CA ALA A 433 -2.84 1.01 4.88
C ALA A 433 -3.52 0.82 3.51
N LEU A 434 -2.75 0.92 2.41
CA LEU A 434 -3.27 0.67 1.05
C LEU A 434 -3.83 -0.75 0.89
N LEU A 435 -3.18 -1.74 1.50
CA LEU A 435 -3.64 -3.13 1.45
C LEU A 435 -5.00 -3.27 2.14
N LEU A 436 -5.13 -2.75 3.37
CA LEU A 436 -6.39 -2.79 4.13
C LEU A 436 -7.52 -2.06 3.39
N LEU A 437 -7.25 -0.88 2.83
CA LEU A 437 -8.26 -0.05 2.15
C LEU A 437 -8.74 -0.68 0.84
N ARG A 438 -7.84 -1.34 0.12
CA ARG A 438 -8.20 -2.13 -1.06
C ARG A 438 -9.06 -3.34 -0.69
N THR A 439 -8.73 -4.03 0.41
CA THR A 439 -9.51 -5.15 0.93
C THR A 439 -10.92 -4.73 1.33
N CYS A 440 -11.10 -3.63 2.07
CA CYS A 440 -12.43 -3.14 2.46
C CYS A 440 -13.15 -2.33 1.37
N ARG A 441 -12.51 -2.16 0.19
CA ARG A 441 -13.02 -1.36 -0.95
C ARG A 441 -13.28 0.10 -0.61
N ASP A 442 -12.55 0.65 0.35
CA ASP A 442 -12.58 2.06 0.67
C ASP A 442 -11.70 2.83 -0.32
N ARG A 443 -12.34 3.28 -1.39
CA ARG A 443 -11.70 4.06 -2.46
C ARG A 443 -11.19 5.41 -1.99
N LEU A 444 -11.88 6.03 -1.04
CA LEU A 444 -11.53 7.37 -0.58
C LEU A 444 -10.31 7.32 0.33
N GLY A 445 -10.29 6.36 1.25
CA GLY A 445 -9.09 6.05 2.01
C GLY A 445 -7.92 5.66 1.10
N GLU A 446 -8.15 4.83 0.07
CA GLU A 446 -7.09 4.44 -0.89
C GLU A 446 -6.45 5.69 -1.53
N ALA A 447 -7.25 6.64 -2.01
CA ALA A 447 -6.75 7.88 -2.59
C ALA A 447 -5.96 8.74 -1.59
N ASN A 448 -6.41 8.82 -0.34
CA ASN A 448 -5.70 9.55 0.72
C ASN A 448 -4.28 8.98 0.95
N VAL A 449 -4.16 7.65 1.05
CA VAL A 449 -2.85 7.02 1.30
C VAL A 449 -1.96 7.09 0.06
N LEU A 450 -2.52 6.97 -1.14
CA LEU A 450 -1.77 7.15 -2.38
C LEU A 450 -1.19 8.57 -2.47
N LYS A 451 -1.96 9.59 -2.14
CA LYS A 451 -1.46 10.97 -2.06
C LYS A 451 -0.29 11.07 -1.08
N ALA A 452 -0.45 10.57 0.15
CA ALA A 452 0.60 10.63 1.17
C ALA A 452 1.88 9.88 0.77
N ARG A 453 1.75 8.72 0.13
CA ARG A 453 2.90 7.98 -0.42
C ARG A 453 3.53 8.71 -1.61
N GLY A 454 2.73 9.35 -2.46
CA GLY A 454 3.21 10.23 -3.52
C GLY A 454 4.02 11.41 -2.98
N ASP A 455 3.59 12.02 -1.87
CA ASP A 455 4.36 13.09 -1.20
C ASP A 455 5.70 12.57 -0.66
N LEU A 456 5.73 11.33 -0.18
CA LEU A 456 6.97 10.68 0.26
C LEU A 456 7.91 10.46 -0.93
N CYS A 457 7.43 9.83 -2.00
CA CYS A 457 8.22 9.64 -3.23
C CYS A 457 8.74 10.98 -3.78
N PHE A 458 7.91 12.03 -3.79
CA PHE A 458 8.32 13.36 -4.24
C PHE A 458 9.45 13.96 -3.39
N ARG A 459 9.40 13.77 -2.06
CA ARG A 459 10.46 14.21 -1.14
C ARG A 459 11.75 13.41 -1.31
N GLU A 460 11.65 12.12 -1.64
CA GLU A 460 12.79 11.24 -1.94
C GLU A 460 13.32 11.39 -3.37
N ASP A 461 12.79 12.35 -4.15
CA ASP A 461 13.12 12.60 -5.56
C ASP A 461 12.75 11.43 -6.51
N ASP A 462 11.93 10.48 -6.07
CA ASP A 462 11.26 9.47 -6.91
C ASP A 462 10.05 10.10 -7.62
N LEU A 463 10.34 10.92 -8.63
CA LEU A 463 9.33 11.62 -9.41
C LEU A 463 8.37 10.65 -10.13
N ALA A 464 8.87 9.50 -10.58
CA ALA A 464 8.06 8.50 -11.27
C ALA A 464 7.08 7.80 -10.31
N GLY A 465 7.54 7.45 -9.10
CA GLY A 465 6.68 6.92 -8.03
C GLY A 465 5.62 7.92 -7.61
N ALA A 466 6.00 9.19 -7.44
CA ALA A 466 5.08 10.28 -7.12
C ALA A 466 4.01 10.47 -8.22
N ALA A 467 4.43 10.51 -9.50
CA ALA A 467 3.51 10.62 -10.64
C ALA A 467 2.47 9.51 -10.64
N ARG A 468 2.94 8.25 -10.51
CA ARG A 468 2.07 7.07 -10.49
C ARG A 468 1.03 7.15 -9.37
N ASP A 469 1.45 7.58 -8.19
CA ASP A 469 0.58 7.60 -7.02
C ASP A 469 -0.41 8.76 -7.04
N TYR A 470 0.02 9.96 -7.47
CA TYR A 470 -0.89 11.10 -7.67
C TYR A 470 -1.90 10.83 -8.80
N ASP A 471 -1.46 10.30 -9.94
CA ASP A 471 -2.37 9.96 -11.03
C ASP A 471 -3.37 8.88 -10.63
N ARG A 472 -2.93 7.88 -9.86
CA ARG A 472 -3.83 6.84 -9.34
C ARG A 472 -4.82 7.40 -8.32
N ALA A 473 -4.39 8.29 -7.43
CA ALA A 473 -5.26 8.96 -6.48
C ALA A 473 -6.32 9.80 -7.21
N LEU A 474 -5.91 10.62 -8.19
CA LEU A 474 -6.83 11.43 -8.99
C LEU A 474 -7.82 10.58 -9.79
N TYR A 475 -7.36 9.49 -10.43
CA TYR A 475 -8.25 8.57 -11.13
C TYR A 475 -9.36 8.00 -10.22
N ILE A 476 -9.02 7.67 -8.96
CA ILE A 476 -9.99 7.16 -8.01
C ILE A 476 -10.97 8.26 -7.59
N LEU A 477 -10.46 9.46 -7.29
CA LEU A 477 -11.28 10.59 -6.85
C LEU A 477 -12.23 11.01 -7.96
N GLU A 478 -11.75 11.26 -9.19
CA GLU A 478 -12.58 11.57 -10.36
C GLU A 478 -13.62 10.46 -10.66
N GLY A 479 -13.26 9.19 -10.49
CA GLY A 479 -14.20 8.07 -10.65
C GLY A 479 -15.30 8.04 -9.59
N VAL A 480 -15.04 8.52 -8.37
CA VAL A 480 -16.08 8.72 -7.36
C VAL A 480 -16.96 9.91 -7.71
N GLU A 481 -16.39 11.01 -8.22
CA GLU A 481 -17.16 12.17 -8.70
C GLU A 481 -18.17 11.77 -9.77
N GLU A 482 -17.72 11.05 -10.80
CA GLU A 482 -18.58 10.61 -11.91
C GLU A 482 -19.72 9.69 -11.44
N ARG A 483 -19.43 8.81 -10.47
CA ARG A 483 -20.45 7.93 -9.89
C ARG A 483 -21.49 8.72 -9.11
N VAL A 484 -21.07 9.71 -8.33
CA VAL A 484 -21.99 10.61 -7.60
C VAL A 484 -22.83 11.43 -8.58
N LEU A 485 -22.23 11.97 -9.65
CA LEU A 485 -22.93 12.71 -10.70
C LEU A 485 -23.99 11.86 -11.40
N SER A 486 -23.68 10.59 -11.72
CA SER A 486 -24.63 9.68 -12.39
C SER A 486 -25.87 9.36 -11.55
N GLN A 487 -25.82 9.56 -10.24
CA GLN A 487 -26.95 9.34 -9.32
C GLN A 487 -27.84 10.57 -9.15
N LEU A 488 -27.40 11.74 -9.63
CA LEU A 488 -28.20 12.96 -9.60
C LEU A 488 -29.28 12.93 -10.69
N ARG A 489 -30.51 13.27 -10.31
CA ARG A 489 -31.69 13.30 -11.22
C ARG A 489 -31.54 14.29 -12.37
N SER A 490 -30.71 15.31 -12.20
CA SER A 490 -30.34 16.30 -13.21
C SER A 490 -28.90 16.77 -12.92
N PRO A 491 -27.88 16.10 -13.49
CA PRO A 491 -26.50 16.53 -13.31
C PRO A 491 -26.29 17.86 -14.04
N PRO A 492 -25.67 18.87 -13.39
CA PRO A 492 -25.44 20.16 -14.02
C PRO A 492 -24.51 20.03 -15.23
N SER A 493 -24.61 20.92 -16.21
CA SER A 493 -23.87 20.80 -17.48
C SER A 493 -22.46 21.39 -17.41
N GLY A 494 -22.21 22.38 -16.53
CA GLY A 494 -20.90 23.01 -16.35
C GLY A 494 -19.94 22.17 -15.48
N ALA A 495 -18.66 22.11 -15.85
CA ALA A 495 -17.64 21.37 -15.10
C ALA A 495 -17.48 21.89 -13.65
N GLU A 496 -17.67 23.20 -13.44
CA GLU A 496 -17.64 23.86 -12.13
C GLU A 496 -18.89 23.49 -11.29
N GLU A 497 -20.09 23.55 -11.88
CA GLU A 497 -21.33 23.19 -11.18
C GLU A 497 -21.40 21.69 -10.83
N ARG A 498 -20.83 20.81 -11.69
CA ARG A 498 -20.73 19.37 -11.44
C ARG A 498 -19.88 19.07 -10.21
N ARG A 499 -18.73 19.71 -10.07
CA ARG A 499 -17.84 19.49 -8.92
C ARG A 499 -18.46 19.99 -7.61
N GLY A 500 -19.16 21.13 -7.64
CA GLY A 500 -19.95 21.61 -6.49
C GLY A 500 -21.15 20.71 -6.12
N ALA A 501 -21.77 20.04 -7.09
CA ALA A 501 -22.87 19.10 -6.84
C ALA A 501 -22.39 17.77 -6.23
N VAL A 502 -21.23 17.27 -6.65
CA VAL A 502 -20.58 16.08 -6.07
C VAL A 502 -20.20 16.30 -4.62
N THR A 503 -19.58 17.45 -4.34
CA THR A 503 -19.21 17.93 -3.00
C THR A 503 -20.40 17.87 -2.04
N ARG A 504 -21.59 18.32 -2.48
CA ARG A 504 -22.82 18.28 -1.67
C ARG A 504 -23.34 16.85 -1.45
N ALA A 505 -23.36 16.03 -2.49
CA ALA A 505 -23.89 14.67 -2.43
C ALA A 505 -22.96 13.66 -1.71
N ALA A 506 -21.64 13.87 -1.77
CA ALA A 506 -20.67 13.04 -1.04
C ALA A 506 -20.82 13.14 0.49
N ARG A 507 -21.37 14.25 1.01
CA ARG A 507 -21.69 14.44 2.44
C ARG A 507 -22.84 13.57 2.93
N GLU A 508 -23.68 13.06 2.02
CA GLU A 508 -24.90 12.31 2.36
C GLU A 508 -24.77 10.79 2.17
N VAL A 509 -23.79 10.30 1.39
CA VAL A 509 -23.77 8.92 0.87
C VAL A 509 -22.72 7.99 1.50
N VAL A 510 -21.76 8.49 2.29
CA VAL A 510 -20.63 7.67 2.76
C VAL A 510 -20.83 7.13 4.18
N PRO A 511 -20.72 5.80 4.41
CA PRO A 511 -20.88 5.20 5.72
C PRO A 511 -19.59 5.30 6.56
N GLN A 512 -19.12 6.51 6.89
CA GLN A 512 -18.28 6.92 8.05
C GLN A 512 -18.06 8.46 7.99
N PRO A 513 -19.12 9.29 8.08
CA PRO A 513 -19.04 10.73 7.80
C PRO A 513 -18.13 11.51 8.77
N GLU A 514 -17.87 11.00 9.98
CA GLU A 514 -17.08 11.69 11.01
C GLU A 514 -15.56 11.63 10.73
N LEU A 515 -15.05 10.46 10.34
CA LEU A 515 -13.63 10.27 10.01
C LEU A 515 -13.30 10.86 8.62
N LEU A 516 -14.22 10.74 7.67
CA LEU A 516 -14.05 11.26 6.31
C LEU A 516 -14.37 12.76 6.20
N GLY A 517 -15.28 13.26 7.04
CA GLY A 517 -15.53 14.68 7.25
C GLY A 517 -14.35 15.36 7.96
N ALA A 518 -13.61 14.66 8.82
CA ALA A 518 -12.37 15.15 9.43
C ALA A 518 -11.14 15.01 8.51
N LEU A 519 -11.10 14.01 7.61
CA LEU A 519 -10.01 13.78 6.65
C LEU A 519 -10.24 14.37 5.24
N GLY A 520 -11.42 14.94 4.99
CA GLY A 520 -11.71 15.85 3.88
C GLY A 520 -11.48 15.29 2.48
N TYR A 521 -12.40 14.48 1.95
CA TYR A 521 -12.40 14.05 0.54
C TYR A 521 -12.08 15.18 -0.46
N GLU A 522 -12.77 16.32 -0.31
CA GLU A 522 -12.58 17.53 -1.13
C GLU A 522 -11.16 18.10 -0.97
N GLN A 523 -10.61 18.06 0.24
CA GLN A 523 -9.26 18.53 0.54
C GLN A 523 -8.21 17.59 -0.03
N THR A 524 -8.38 16.27 0.07
CA THR A 524 -7.48 15.32 -0.57
C THR A 524 -7.48 15.54 -2.07
N HIS A 525 -8.65 15.74 -2.69
CA HIS A 525 -8.72 15.96 -4.12
C HIS A 525 -7.98 17.24 -4.54
N ALA A 526 -8.29 18.38 -3.91
CA ALA A 526 -7.59 19.64 -4.16
C ALA A 526 -6.08 19.55 -3.92
N ARG A 527 -5.66 18.92 -2.81
CA ARG A 527 -4.25 18.73 -2.46
C ARG A 527 -3.52 17.80 -3.42
N THR A 528 -4.20 16.79 -3.98
CA THR A 528 -3.59 15.88 -4.95
C THR A 528 -3.37 16.59 -6.29
N TRP A 529 -4.31 17.43 -6.73
CA TRP A 529 -4.10 18.31 -7.90
C TRP A 529 -2.93 19.25 -7.69
N GLN A 530 -2.85 19.89 -6.52
CA GLN A 530 -1.74 20.78 -6.20
C GLN A 530 -0.40 20.03 -6.20
N ALA A 531 -0.32 18.88 -5.51
CA ALA A 531 0.90 18.08 -5.40
C ALA A 531 1.37 17.53 -6.77
N ARG A 532 0.44 17.15 -7.65
CA ARG A 532 0.78 16.79 -9.03
C ARG A 532 1.22 18.00 -9.86
N GLY A 533 0.65 19.18 -9.60
CA GLY A 533 1.10 20.44 -10.16
C GLY A 533 2.56 20.75 -9.80
N ASP A 534 2.91 20.59 -8.52
CA ASP A 534 4.27 20.78 -8.00
C ASP A 534 5.25 19.77 -8.65
N LEU A 535 4.83 18.51 -8.77
CA LEU A 535 5.58 17.47 -9.47
C LEU A 535 5.84 17.83 -10.93
N ARG A 536 4.79 18.20 -11.67
CA ARG A 536 4.89 18.57 -13.08
C ARG A 536 5.73 19.82 -13.30
N LEU A 537 5.72 20.74 -12.34
CA LEU A 537 6.61 21.89 -12.36
C LEU A 537 8.07 21.44 -12.26
N ARG A 538 8.39 20.52 -11.34
CA ARG A 538 9.73 19.93 -11.19
C ARG A 538 10.18 19.15 -12.42
N GLU A 539 9.26 18.50 -13.13
CA GLU A 539 9.49 17.84 -14.42
C GLU A 539 9.57 18.81 -15.62
N GLY A 540 9.39 20.12 -15.42
CA GLY A 540 9.40 21.13 -16.49
C GLY A 540 8.12 21.21 -17.33
N GLN A 541 7.07 20.46 -16.98
CA GLN A 541 5.77 20.42 -17.66
C GLN A 541 4.86 21.61 -17.26
N THR A 542 5.35 22.83 -17.49
CA THR A 542 4.75 24.07 -16.98
C THR A 542 3.30 24.33 -17.41
N ALA A 543 2.89 23.86 -18.59
CA ALA A 543 1.50 24.00 -19.06
C ALA A 543 0.53 23.08 -18.29
N LEU A 544 0.96 21.85 -18.02
CA LEU A 544 0.18 20.87 -17.26
C LEU A 544 0.13 21.25 -15.77
N ALA A 545 1.24 21.75 -15.21
CA ALA A 545 1.27 22.29 -13.85
C ALA A 545 0.28 23.45 -13.65
N ALA A 546 0.22 24.39 -14.60
CA ALA A 546 -0.74 25.51 -14.53
C ALA A 546 -2.21 25.03 -14.55
N ARG A 547 -2.50 23.98 -15.31
CA ARG A 547 -3.84 23.36 -15.35
C ARG A 547 -4.16 22.68 -14.02
N ASP A 548 -3.21 21.96 -13.45
CA ASP A 548 -3.38 21.26 -12.18
C ASP A 548 -3.60 22.23 -11.01
N TYR A 549 -2.84 23.32 -10.92
CA TYR A 549 -3.10 24.39 -9.95
C TYR A 549 -4.48 25.03 -10.17
N GLY A 550 -4.91 25.21 -11.42
CA GLY A 550 -6.26 25.68 -11.74
C GLY A 550 -7.35 24.78 -11.17
N ASN A 551 -7.21 23.45 -11.32
CA ASN A 551 -8.14 22.49 -10.74
C ASN A 551 -8.13 22.52 -9.20
N ALA A 552 -6.95 22.62 -8.59
CA ALA A 552 -6.84 22.72 -7.13
C ALA A 552 -7.56 23.97 -6.59
N ILE A 553 -7.35 25.14 -7.21
CA ILE A 553 -8.00 26.41 -6.80
C ILE A 553 -9.52 26.30 -6.86
N LEU A 554 -10.08 25.70 -7.91
CA LEU A 554 -11.53 25.50 -8.04
C LEU A 554 -12.07 24.64 -6.90
N LEU A 555 -11.41 23.52 -6.59
CA LEU A 555 -11.85 22.62 -5.51
C LEU A 555 -11.70 23.26 -4.12
N TYR A 556 -10.65 24.05 -3.88
CA TYR A 556 -10.51 24.79 -2.63
C TYR A 556 -11.60 25.87 -2.46
N ARG A 557 -11.99 26.56 -3.55
CA ARG A 557 -13.12 27.51 -3.53
C ARG A 557 -14.43 26.83 -3.16
N GLU A 558 -14.73 25.71 -3.80
CA GLU A 558 -15.98 24.97 -3.60
C GLU A 558 -16.10 24.39 -2.19
N SER A 559 -14.98 23.92 -1.63
CA SER A 559 -14.90 23.42 -0.25
C SER A 559 -14.81 24.52 0.81
N ALA A 560 -14.78 25.80 0.39
CA ALA A 560 -14.55 26.97 1.23
C ALA A 560 -13.23 26.93 2.04
N ASP A 561 -12.24 26.16 1.58
CA ASP A 561 -10.89 26.12 2.16
C ASP A 561 -10.07 27.30 1.64
N ARG A 562 -10.28 28.46 2.26
CA ARG A 562 -9.61 29.72 1.89
C ARG A 562 -8.09 29.68 2.04
N ARG A 563 -7.56 28.90 3.00
CA ARG A 563 -6.10 28.73 3.18
C ARG A 563 -5.52 27.92 2.02
N GLY A 564 -6.14 26.79 1.69
CA GLY A 564 -5.75 25.97 0.55
C GLY A 564 -5.83 26.73 -0.78
N GLU A 565 -6.89 27.51 -0.97
CA GLU A 565 -7.07 28.35 -2.16
C GLU A 565 -5.92 29.36 -2.31
N ALA A 566 -5.58 30.08 -1.24
CA ALA A 566 -4.49 31.05 -1.25
C ALA A 566 -3.13 30.41 -1.55
N ALA A 567 -2.87 29.21 -1.00
CA ALA A 567 -1.64 28.48 -1.27
C ALA A 567 -1.53 28.05 -2.75
N ALA A 568 -2.61 27.54 -3.34
CA ALA A 568 -2.62 27.14 -4.75
C ALA A 568 -2.56 28.35 -5.70
N LEU A 569 -3.18 29.48 -5.33
CA LEU A 569 -3.03 30.76 -6.03
C LEU A 569 -1.57 31.23 -6.02
N LYS A 570 -0.91 31.20 -4.86
CA LYS A 570 0.53 31.52 -4.76
C LYS A 570 1.36 30.62 -5.67
N ALA A 571 1.17 29.29 -5.61
CA ALA A 571 1.91 28.34 -6.44
C ALA A 571 1.73 28.60 -7.95
N ARG A 572 0.50 28.92 -8.38
CA ARG A 572 0.23 29.31 -9.78
C ARG A 572 0.85 30.67 -10.12
N GLY A 573 0.84 31.61 -9.18
CA GLY A 573 1.50 32.91 -9.30
C GLY A 573 3.00 32.78 -9.52
N ASP A 574 3.67 31.95 -8.71
CA ASP A 574 5.10 31.65 -8.81
C ASP A 574 5.44 31.04 -10.18
N LEU A 575 4.62 30.08 -10.65
CA LEU A 575 4.74 29.52 -12.00
C LEU A 575 4.57 30.57 -13.10
N ARG A 576 3.58 31.46 -12.98
CA ARG A 576 3.34 32.53 -13.96
C ARG A 576 4.48 33.53 -13.98
N ARG A 577 5.07 33.86 -12.81
CA ARG A 577 6.25 34.71 -12.68
C ARG A 577 7.43 34.10 -13.43
N GLN A 578 7.76 32.83 -13.17
CA GLN A 578 8.83 32.10 -13.87
C GLN A 578 8.65 32.07 -15.39
N ARG A 579 7.41 32.11 -15.89
CA ARG A 579 7.10 32.13 -17.33
C ARG A 579 7.01 33.54 -17.94
N GLY A 580 7.26 34.59 -17.17
CA GLY A 580 7.11 35.98 -17.61
C GLY A 580 5.67 36.46 -17.78
N ALA A 581 4.66 35.68 -17.34
CA ALA A 581 3.26 36.06 -17.36
C ALA A 581 2.91 36.97 -16.16
N LEU A 582 3.67 38.06 -16.03
CA LEU A 582 3.71 38.91 -14.83
C LEU A 582 2.32 39.47 -14.44
N PRO A 583 1.44 39.92 -15.36
CA PRO A 583 0.11 40.41 -14.99
C PRO A 583 -0.77 39.33 -14.35
N GLY A 584 -0.65 38.08 -14.80
CA GLY A 584 -1.37 36.95 -14.22
C GLY A 584 -0.81 36.52 -12.86
N ALA A 585 0.50 36.63 -12.66
CA ALA A 585 1.14 36.38 -11.37
C ALA A 585 0.70 37.41 -10.32
N GLN A 586 0.67 38.69 -10.70
CA GLN A 586 0.21 39.78 -9.83
C GLN A 586 -1.21 39.52 -9.30
N ARG A 587 -2.14 39.16 -10.19
CA ARG A 587 -3.54 38.87 -9.82
C ARG A 587 -3.62 37.70 -8.85
N ASP A 588 -2.89 36.62 -9.11
CA ASP A 588 -2.90 35.44 -8.24
C ASP A 588 -2.36 35.78 -6.83
N TYR A 589 -1.30 36.59 -6.72
CA TYR A 589 -0.79 37.05 -5.42
C TYR A 589 -1.75 38.00 -4.69
N GLU A 590 -2.42 38.91 -5.41
CA GLU A 590 -3.42 39.82 -4.83
C GLU A 590 -4.66 39.05 -4.33
N ASP A 591 -5.12 38.05 -5.10
CA ASP A 591 -6.22 37.18 -4.69
C ASP A 591 -5.84 36.36 -3.44
N ALA A 592 -4.64 35.78 -3.41
CA ALA A 592 -4.14 35.04 -2.26
C ALA A 592 -4.01 35.93 -1.01
N LEU A 593 -3.48 37.14 -1.14
CA LEU A 593 -3.37 38.09 -0.03
C LEU A 593 -4.73 38.47 0.54
N ARG A 594 -5.73 38.76 -0.31
CA ARG A 594 -7.09 39.08 0.16
C ARG A 594 -7.70 37.96 0.99
N LEU A 595 -7.50 36.70 0.59
CA LEU A 595 -7.98 35.54 1.33
C LEU A 595 -7.28 35.41 2.69
N LEU A 596 -5.95 35.56 2.71
CA LEU A 596 -5.14 35.42 3.92
C LEU A 596 -5.34 36.58 4.90
N GLU A 597 -5.60 37.80 4.41
CA GLU A 597 -6.01 38.96 5.21
C GLU A 597 -7.34 38.71 5.89
N ALA A 598 -8.34 38.20 5.15
CA ALA A 598 -9.65 37.86 5.71
C ALA A 598 -9.58 36.73 6.76
N LEU A 599 -8.57 35.87 6.68
CA LEU A 599 -8.30 34.81 7.65
C LEU A 599 -7.44 35.25 8.85
N GLY A 600 -6.83 36.44 8.79
CA GLY A 600 -5.83 36.87 9.77
C GLY A 600 -4.54 36.02 9.76
N ASP A 601 -4.27 35.28 8.68
CA ASP A 601 -3.12 34.39 8.56
C ASP A 601 -1.84 35.17 8.24
N ARG A 602 -1.13 35.61 9.29
CA ARG A 602 0.06 36.48 9.16
C ARG A 602 1.23 35.79 8.46
N ALA A 603 1.46 34.51 8.74
CA ALA A 603 2.55 33.75 8.13
C ALA A 603 2.31 33.53 6.63
N GLY A 604 1.08 33.16 6.25
CA GLY A 604 0.71 33.06 4.84
C GLY A 604 0.80 34.41 4.12
N GLN A 605 0.35 35.50 4.75
CA GLN A 605 0.47 36.85 4.19
C GLN A 605 1.93 37.22 3.90
N ALA A 606 2.84 36.96 4.84
CA ALA A 606 4.27 37.22 4.65
C ALA A 606 4.84 36.45 3.45
N ALA A 607 4.54 35.15 3.33
CA ALA A 607 5.02 34.33 2.23
C ALA A 607 4.53 34.80 0.85
N VAL A 608 3.29 35.31 0.75
CA VAL A 608 2.77 35.86 -0.52
C VAL A 608 3.33 37.26 -0.79
N LEU A 609 3.55 38.08 0.25
CA LEU A 609 4.18 39.39 0.12
C LEU A 609 5.61 39.27 -0.39
N GLU A 610 6.40 38.33 0.10
CA GLU A 610 7.74 38.04 -0.43
C GLU A 610 7.69 37.64 -1.91
N ALA A 611 6.79 36.72 -2.27
CA ALA A 611 6.63 36.30 -3.67
C ALA A 611 6.17 37.45 -4.60
N ARG A 612 5.38 38.39 -4.09
CA ARG A 612 4.99 39.60 -4.81
C ARG A 612 6.12 40.63 -4.89
N ALA A 613 6.94 40.72 -3.85
CA ALA A 613 8.12 41.59 -3.83
C ALA A 613 9.15 41.15 -4.89
N ASP A 614 9.41 39.85 -5.01
CA ASP A 614 10.21 39.27 -6.10
C ASP A 614 9.69 39.70 -7.48
N LEU A 615 8.38 39.56 -7.70
CA LEU A 615 7.72 39.96 -8.95
C LEU A 615 7.87 41.46 -9.22
N ARG A 616 7.84 42.30 -8.19
CA ARG A 616 8.06 43.76 -8.32
C ARG A 616 9.51 44.10 -8.63
N CYS A 617 10.47 43.39 -8.03
CA CYS A 617 11.89 43.49 -8.38
C CYS A 617 12.13 43.16 -9.86
N GLU A 618 11.55 42.06 -10.36
CA GLU A 618 11.65 41.66 -11.77
C GLU A 618 11.05 42.70 -12.74
N ARG A 619 10.11 43.53 -12.26
CA ARG A 619 9.50 44.64 -13.03
C ARG A 619 10.23 45.98 -12.88
N GLY A 620 11.23 46.07 -12.00
CA GLY A 620 11.93 47.31 -11.67
C GLY A 620 11.22 48.21 -10.64
N ASP A 621 10.10 47.77 -10.03
CA ASP A 621 9.42 48.49 -8.94
C ASP A 621 10.08 48.18 -7.59
N THR A 622 11.29 48.73 -7.42
CA THR A 622 12.12 48.51 -6.23
C THR A 622 11.51 49.12 -4.96
N ALA A 623 10.81 50.25 -5.08
CA ALA A 623 10.12 50.89 -3.97
C ALA A 623 8.92 50.04 -3.48
N GLY A 624 8.10 49.54 -4.40
CA GLY A 624 7.00 48.63 -4.06
C GLY A 624 7.47 47.28 -3.53
N ALA A 625 8.60 46.76 -4.01
CA ALA A 625 9.21 45.54 -3.47
C ALA A 625 9.71 45.73 -2.03
N ALA A 626 10.40 46.84 -1.75
CA ALA A 626 10.88 47.15 -0.40
C ALA A 626 9.73 47.27 0.62
N LEU A 627 8.60 47.87 0.22
CA LEU A 627 7.40 47.95 1.05
C LEU A 627 6.80 46.56 1.35
N ASP A 628 6.74 45.68 0.36
CA ASP A 628 6.23 44.32 0.55
C ASP A 628 7.14 43.48 1.46
N TYR A 629 8.46 43.55 1.27
CA TYR A 629 9.43 42.90 2.16
C TYR A 629 9.35 43.42 3.59
N THR A 630 9.23 44.74 3.76
CA THR A 630 9.08 45.35 5.09
C THR A 630 7.79 44.90 5.76
N ARG A 631 6.69 44.82 5.02
CA ARG A 631 5.41 44.34 5.54
C ARG A 631 5.44 42.84 5.87
N ALA A 632 6.08 42.02 5.04
CA ALA A 632 6.30 40.60 5.32
C ALA A 632 7.11 40.41 6.61
N HIS A 633 8.22 41.13 6.76
CA HIS A 633 9.05 41.11 7.96
C HIS A 633 8.28 41.53 9.21
N ALA A 634 7.52 42.64 9.15
CA ALA A 634 6.71 43.10 10.28
C ALA A 634 5.62 42.08 10.70
N LEU A 635 5.07 41.33 9.74
CA LEU A 635 4.12 40.25 10.02
C LEU A 635 4.79 39.05 10.69
N LEU A 636 6.04 38.72 10.32
CA LEU A 636 6.83 37.63 10.90
C LEU A 636 7.40 37.99 12.29
N ASP A 637 7.83 39.24 12.49
CA ASP A 637 8.25 39.78 13.79
C ASP A 637 7.12 39.70 14.83
N GLY A 638 5.89 39.96 14.41
CA GLY A 638 4.70 39.83 15.25
C GLY A 638 4.27 38.39 15.56
N VAL A 639 4.95 37.38 14.99
CA VAL A 639 4.65 35.94 15.15
C VAL A 639 5.82 35.17 15.78
N GLY A 640 7.02 35.75 15.87
CA GLY A 640 8.20 35.12 16.49
C GLY A 640 8.92 34.10 15.62
N ASP A 641 8.77 34.15 14.29
CA ASP A 641 9.41 33.22 13.35
C ASP A 641 10.86 33.64 13.00
N LEU A 642 11.84 32.99 13.63
CA LEU A 642 13.27 33.26 13.46
C LEU A 642 13.82 32.85 12.08
N ALA A 643 13.18 31.91 11.36
CA ALA A 643 13.65 31.42 10.07
C ALA A 643 13.24 32.36 8.92
N GLY A 644 12.01 32.87 8.95
CA GLY A 644 11.55 33.92 8.04
C GLY A 644 12.33 35.24 8.21
N GLN A 645 12.70 35.57 9.45
CA GLN A 645 13.55 36.74 9.76
C GLN A 645 14.91 36.71 9.06
N ALA A 646 15.56 35.53 8.96
CA ALA A 646 16.86 35.40 8.33
C ALA A 646 16.80 35.56 6.79
N GLY A 647 15.76 35.02 6.16
CA GLY A 647 15.53 35.12 4.72
C GLY A 647 15.23 36.55 4.26
N ALA A 648 14.27 37.22 4.92
CA ALA A 648 13.89 38.60 4.60
C ALA A 648 15.05 39.59 4.79
N LYS A 649 15.89 39.38 5.82
CA LYS A 649 17.05 40.24 6.14
C LYS A 649 18.20 40.09 5.12
N GLY A 650 18.40 38.90 4.56
CA GLY A 650 19.38 38.66 3.50
C GLY A 650 19.02 39.36 2.18
N VAL A 651 17.72 39.44 1.86
CA VAL A 651 17.23 40.07 0.63
C VAL A 651 17.13 41.59 0.77
N LEU A 652 16.69 42.12 1.92
CA LEU A 652 16.71 43.56 2.22
C LEU A 652 18.12 44.17 2.13
N ALA A 653 19.17 43.41 2.45
CA ALA A 653 20.56 43.85 2.32
C ALA A 653 21.06 43.90 0.85
N GLY A 654 20.37 43.22 -0.08
CA GLY A 654 20.71 43.15 -1.51
C GLY A 654 19.92 44.11 -2.41
N VAL A 655 18.86 44.74 -1.90
CA VAL A 655 18.12 45.79 -2.62
C VAL A 655 18.92 47.09 -2.49
N PRO A 656 19.38 47.72 -3.59
CA PRO A 656 20.11 48.98 -3.50
C PRO A 656 19.19 50.04 -2.89
N HIS A 657 19.50 50.46 -1.66
CA HIS A 657 18.89 51.63 -1.04
C HIS A 657 19.20 52.85 -1.91
N ARG A 658 18.22 53.29 -2.69
CA ARG A 658 18.16 54.68 -3.13
C ARG A 658 17.06 55.39 -2.36
N GLU A 659 17.55 56.18 -1.41
CA GLU A 659 16.91 57.28 -0.71
C GLU A 659 15.86 56.91 0.35
N GLU A 660 15.88 57.73 1.41
CA GLU A 660 15.23 57.57 2.70
C GLU A 660 13.73 57.21 2.60
N PRO A 661 13.18 56.43 3.55
CA PRO A 661 11.73 56.29 3.66
C PRO A 661 11.09 57.69 3.83
N PRO A 662 9.96 57.99 3.17
CA PRO A 662 9.28 59.26 3.41
C PRO A 662 8.91 59.33 4.89
N ARG A 663 9.44 60.35 5.57
CA ARG A 663 9.14 60.62 6.99
C ARG A 663 7.62 60.65 7.19
N PRO A 664 7.10 60.09 8.29
CA PRO A 664 5.68 60.14 8.58
C PRO A 664 5.25 61.61 8.59
N ALA A 665 4.21 61.94 7.81
CA ALA A 665 3.60 63.26 7.86
C ALA A 665 3.14 63.51 9.30
N THR A 666 3.86 64.36 10.00
CA THR A 666 3.45 64.94 11.27
C THR A 666 2.10 65.62 11.06
N ALA A 667 1.05 65.06 11.64
CA ALA A 667 -0.21 65.78 11.82
C ALA A 667 0.10 67.01 12.69
N VAL A 668 0.19 68.16 12.05
CA VAL A 668 0.20 69.46 12.71
C VAL A 668 -1.18 69.63 13.32
N VAL A 669 -1.24 69.50 14.65
CA VAL A 669 -2.31 70.05 15.46
C VAL A 669 -2.16 71.57 15.40
N SER A 670 -3.08 72.25 14.72
CA SER A 670 -3.28 73.69 14.85
C SER A 670 -4.75 73.95 15.19
N ARG A 671 -4.93 74.22 16.50
CA ARG A 671 -6.03 74.86 17.24
C ARG A 671 -7.46 74.79 16.73
#